data_AF-A0AA38PKK0-F1
#
_entry.id   AF-A0AA38PKK0-F1
#
_cell.length_a   1.000
_cell.length_b   1.000
_cell.length_c   1.000
_cell.angle_alpha   90.00
_cell.angle_beta   90.00
_cell.angle_gamma   90.00
#
_symmetry.space_group_name_H-M   'P 1'
#
loop_
_entity.id
_entity.type
_entity.pdbx_description
1 polymer ?
#
loop_
_entity_poly.entity_id
_entity_poly.type
_entity_poly.pdbx_seq_one_letter_code
_entity_poly.pdbx_strand_id
1 'polypeptide(L)'
;MRLFRSRLHFLLSSFSSPLFSLIYLHRRHRRAPNVRFHSTPMLSPTVPYVARKSTRRQLLLISVLCLICLFANYFRTYGHPANIPHTVKTILEPITVMRSTTTAWMNTTPKKINQQLDAIPGRLGDQKKGTKLNAFRKVNWEDHSAALKKHKFLPNGLLEVNPDGQHPIYDLIDKSEAAWKAKLKKASRSLDEAVIEYKRRYGRKPPLGFDKWWEYVEKHKVQLPDEYDQIHRNLEPFWGIDPRDLQIIEFTHEVVPQTDTYTMGKYSMEDPIQLLNFSLPSNTSTNYDMAEAGKAIVDLLREAGVDKHIPPFRATFNPHDSPEMLTNWNLWNRAVAHAREGKTFSILNSPRPNDPHHGWLTACDPASAAPSAPIDFNGPYPAHLWPNGEPMSPAHTRTFIHDHRTAMDPCQNPHILRHHGQFVKFGHGVDPRTLLIPRFSFSPSTLHHDILFANPMNWVGELPGGANPAWEERVDERLHWRGANTGIHYSKRILWRLSHRIKMVEWANDHLYSGLRILGLGAKRGERVGEGTVVEKARWAPAMLDIAFAGQAINCEEQDGTCAELREMFEWKKRVNFIDAGKYKYVLDIDGNAWSARFKRLITTSSCIFKATVYPEWFTDRIQPWVHYVPVQIDLSDLWDTFTFFRGDLNGDHGHDELAKKIGEAGSVWSQTFWRQEDLIAYNFRLLLEYARVMSTDRDSMTFSL
;
A
#
# COMPACT_ATOMS: atom_id res chain seq x y z
N MET A 1 7.93 -10.88 -57.92
CA MET A 1 9.17 -11.37 -57.27
C MET A 1 9.42 -10.54 -56.03
N ARG A 2 9.73 -11.19 -54.89
CA ARG A 2 9.67 -10.73 -53.47
C ARG A 2 8.35 -11.03 -52.77
N LEU A 3 8.38 -12.03 -51.90
CA LEU A 3 7.55 -12.21 -50.69
C LEU A 3 8.05 -13.44 -49.91
N PHE A 4 7.97 -13.36 -48.57
CA PHE A 4 8.08 -14.39 -47.52
C PHE A 4 9.41 -14.68 -46.77
N ARG A 5 9.22 -14.81 -45.44
CA ARG A 5 10.07 -15.28 -44.31
C ARG A 5 10.83 -14.18 -43.55
N SER A 6 10.81 -14.08 -42.21
CA SER A 6 10.35 -14.98 -41.13
C SER A 6 10.19 -14.23 -39.80
N ARG A 7 9.11 -14.49 -39.05
CA ARG A 7 8.96 -14.27 -37.60
C ARG A 7 9.08 -15.64 -36.91
N LEU A 8 10.06 -15.85 -36.02
CA LEU A 8 9.98 -16.73 -34.83
C LEU A 8 11.32 -16.70 -34.07
N HIS A 9 11.32 -16.20 -32.83
CA HIS A 9 12.09 -16.72 -31.67
C HIS A 9 12.15 -15.64 -30.59
N PHE A 10 11.40 -15.82 -29.50
CA PHE A 10 11.78 -15.37 -28.15
C PHE A 10 10.82 -16.03 -27.15
N LEU A 11 11.23 -17.18 -26.62
CA LEU A 11 10.70 -17.81 -25.41
C LEU A 11 11.78 -18.77 -24.92
N LEU A 12 12.03 -18.75 -23.60
CA LEU A 12 12.86 -19.66 -22.79
C LEU A 12 14.33 -19.30 -22.57
N SER A 13 14.59 -18.56 -21.49
CA SER A 13 15.60 -18.91 -20.47
C SER A 13 15.29 -18.06 -19.23
N SER A 14 15.03 -18.60 -18.04
CA SER A 14 16.09 -19.17 -17.22
C SER A 14 15.50 -19.96 -16.06
N PHE A 15 15.93 -21.22 -15.92
CA PHE A 15 15.81 -22.04 -14.72
C PHE A 15 17.14 -22.75 -14.49
N SER A 16 17.44 -22.95 -13.20
CA SER A 16 18.37 -23.91 -12.57
C SER A 16 19.90 -23.68 -12.56
N SER A 17 20.39 -23.56 -11.32
CA SER A 17 21.75 -23.69 -10.77
C SER A 17 22.30 -25.15 -10.80
N PRO A 18 23.31 -25.54 -9.98
CA PRO A 18 24.78 -25.43 -10.16
C PRO A 18 25.50 -26.80 -10.13
N LEU A 19 26.84 -26.88 -10.35
CA LEU A 19 27.83 -27.75 -9.64
C LEU A 19 29.17 -27.97 -10.39
N PHE A 20 30.25 -28.01 -9.60
CA PHE A 20 31.57 -28.67 -9.81
C PHE A 20 32.51 -28.13 -10.93
N SER A 21 33.84 -28.10 -10.85
CA SER A 21 34.85 -28.45 -9.84
C SER A 21 36.26 -28.00 -10.33
N LEU A 22 37.18 -27.85 -9.37
CA LEU A 22 38.62 -28.11 -9.41
C LEU A 22 39.62 -27.29 -10.28
N ILE A 23 40.53 -26.62 -9.54
CA ILE A 23 42.01 -26.72 -9.54
C ILE A 23 42.76 -26.40 -10.84
N TYR A 24 43.65 -25.38 -10.78
CA TYR A 24 45.09 -25.53 -11.09
C TYR A 24 45.94 -24.34 -10.55
N LEU A 25 46.99 -24.71 -9.80
CA LEU A 25 48.32 -24.12 -9.50
C LEU A 25 48.67 -22.63 -9.75
N HIS A 26 49.69 -22.00 -9.13
CA HIS A 26 50.49 -22.14 -7.90
C HIS A 26 51.53 -20.99 -7.95
N ARG A 27 51.75 -20.29 -6.82
CA ARG A 27 52.99 -19.60 -6.36
C ARG A 27 53.79 -18.68 -7.33
N ARG A 28 54.06 -17.44 -6.87
CA ARG A 28 55.37 -17.08 -6.25
C ARG A 28 55.42 -15.65 -5.65
N HIS A 29 56.13 -15.58 -4.53
CA HIS A 29 56.53 -14.43 -3.70
C HIS A 29 57.27 -13.30 -4.43
N ARG A 30 57.16 -12.07 -3.89
CA ARG A 30 58.25 -11.11 -3.57
C ARG A 30 57.67 -9.96 -2.71
N ARG A 31 57.97 -9.92 -1.40
CA ARG A 31 58.95 -9.05 -0.69
C ARG A 31 58.64 -7.54 -0.73
N ALA A 32 58.27 -7.01 0.44
CA ALA A 32 58.39 -5.61 0.86
C ALA A 32 59.89 -5.22 1.06
N PRO A 33 60.24 -3.93 1.30
CA PRO A 33 60.16 -3.41 2.68
C PRO A 33 59.90 -1.89 2.89
N ASN A 34 59.28 -1.60 4.05
CA ASN A 34 59.56 -0.57 5.07
C ASN A 34 59.86 0.90 4.72
N VAL A 35 59.09 1.79 5.36
CA VAL A 35 59.62 2.96 6.11
C VAL A 35 58.91 3.05 7.47
N ARG A 36 59.68 3.22 8.55
CA ARG A 36 59.28 3.42 9.96
C ARG A 36 59.28 4.92 10.31
N PHE A 37 58.44 5.33 11.25
CA PHE A 37 58.78 6.38 12.24
C PHE A 37 58.25 5.99 13.64
N HIS A 38 58.98 6.44 14.66
CA HIS A 38 59.00 5.97 16.05
C HIS A 38 57.94 6.61 16.99
N SER A 39 57.59 5.79 17.99
CA SER A 39 57.00 5.96 19.34
C SER A 39 57.48 7.17 20.18
N THR A 40 56.75 7.71 21.18
CA THR A 40 56.43 7.13 22.52
C THR A 40 55.32 7.88 23.34
N PRO A 41 54.85 7.33 24.50
CA PRO A 41 53.49 7.51 25.08
C PRO A 41 53.43 8.09 26.52
N MET A 42 52.21 8.33 27.06
CA MET A 42 51.82 8.41 28.50
C MET A 42 50.26 8.46 28.55
N LEU A 43 49.46 8.02 29.53
CA LEU A 43 49.57 7.31 30.81
C LEU A 43 48.13 6.90 31.19
N SER A 44 47.93 5.69 31.72
CA SER A 44 46.74 5.28 32.49
C SER A 44 47.02 5.36 33.99
N PRO A 45 46.00 5.37 34.86
CA PRO A 45 46.13 4.77 36.19
C PRO A 45 45.13 3.62 36.42
N THR A 46 45.54 2.73 37.31
CA THR A 46 45.07 1.37 37.57
C THR A 46 44.52 1.21 39.00
N VAL A 47 43.49 0.35 39.16
CA VAL A 47 43.34 -0.73 40.19
C VAL A 47 42.89 -0.30 41.63
N PRO A 48 42.29 -1.15 42.53
CA PRO A 48 42.07 -2.63 42.54
C PRO A 48 40.69 -3.24 42.97
N TYR A 49 40.46 -4.49 42.52
CA TYR A 49 40.22 -5.76 43.27
C TYR A 49 39.22 -5.86 44.44
N VAL A 50 38.29 -6.86 44.41
CA VAL A 50 38.16 -8.00 45.37
C VAL A 50 37.23 -9.08 44.80
N ALA A 51 37.71 -10.33 44.77
CA ALA A 51 36.95 -11.55 44.58
C ALA A 51 36.57 -12.19 45.94
N ARG A 52 35.38 -12.79 46.06
CA ARG A 52 35.07 -13.79 47.09
C ARG A 52 34.22 -14.93 46.54
N LYS A 53 34.79 -16.14 46.60
CA LYS A 53 34.08 -17.43 46.60
C LYS A 53 33.35 -17.62 47.93
N SER A 54 32.20 -18.29 47.90
CA SER A 54 31.63 -18.99 49.04
C SER A 54 30.77 -20.16 48.59
N THR A 55 31.08 -21.32 49.13
CA THR A 55 30.49 -22.64 48.95
C THR A 55 29.66 -22.96 50.19
N ARG A 56 28.46 -23.55 50.06
CA ARG A 56 28.01 -24.67 50.93
C ARG A 56 26.71 -25.33 50.44
N ARG A 57 26.57 -26.57 50.89
CA ARG A 57 25.85 -27.74 50.36
C ARG A 57 24.75 -28.15 51.37
N GLN A 58 23.87 -29.09 50.94
CA GLN A 58 23.06 -30.05 51.74
C GLN A 58 21.76 -29.53 52.42
N LEU A 59 20.65 -30.28 52.53
CA LEU A 59 20.22 -31.64 52.13
C LEU A 59 18.70 -31.80 52.43
N LEU A 60 18.13 -32.91 51.93
CA LEU A 60 16.93 -33.70 52.32
C LEU A 60 15.66 -33.51 51.46
N LEU A 61 15.14 -34.46 50.65
CA LEU A 61 14.87 -35.94 50.63
C LEU A 61 13.44 -36.34 51.07
N ILE A 62 12.93 -37.38 50.38
CA ILE A 62 11.78 -38.30 50.64
C ILE A 62 10.53 -37.98 49.77
N SER A 63 9.96 -38.83 48.90
CA SER A 63 10.11 -40.30 48.62
C SER A 63 9.32 -40.71 47.34
N VAL A 64 9.88 -41.50 46.40
CA VAL A 64 9.72 -42.98 46.15
C VAL A 64 8.42 -43.34 45.37
N LEU A 65 8.45 -43.69 44.06
CA LEU A 65 8.87 -44.93 43.37
C LEU A 65 7.79 -46.05 43.34
N CYS A 66 7.54 -46.58 42.13
CA CYS A 66 7.33 -48.01 41.75
C CYS A 66 6.41 -48.10 40.50
N LEU A 67 6.62 -48.94 39.47
CA LEU A 67 7.70 -49.84 39.07
C LEU A 67 7.30 -50.45 37.68
N ILE A 68 8.24 -50.51 36.74
CA ILE A 68 8.56 -51.62 35.81
C ILE A 68 7.62 -52.05 34.65
N CYS A 69 8.15 -51.77 33.45
CA CYS A 69 8.40 -52.63 32.27
C CYS A 69 7.64 -53.97 32.10
N LEU A 70 7.13 -54.19 30.87
CA LEU A 70 7.32 -55.44 30.11
C LEU A 70 7.21 -55.16 28.59
N PHE A 71 8.38 -55.17 27.94
CA PHE A 71 8.74 -55.63 26.59
C PHE A 71 7.90 -55.32 25.34
N ALA A 72 8.56 -54.60 24.43
CA ALA A 72 8.42 -54.72 23.00
C ALA A 72 9.05 -56.02 22.47
N ASN A 73 8.43 -56.66 21.47
CA ASN A 73 9.17 -57.37 20.43
C ASN A 73 8.32 -57.71 19.19
N TYR A 74 9.01 -57.67 18.04
CA TYR A 74 8.78 -58.43 16.80
C TYR A 74 8.00 -57.82 15.60
N PHE A 75 8.79 -57.10 14.79
CA PHE A 75 9.12 -57.37 13.36
C PHE A 75 8.19 -57.00 12.19
N ARG A 76 8.91 -56.67 11.10
CA ARG A 76 8.57 -56.03 9.83
C ARG A 76 8.85 -57.05 8.69
N THR A 77 8.24 -56.81 7.52
CA THR A 77 8.65 -57.16 6.12
C THR A 77 8.34 -58.51 5.46
N TYR A 78 8.18 -58.42 4.12
CA TYR A 78 7.91 -59.38 3.02
C TYR A 78 6.42 -59.72 2.79
N GLY A 79 5.83 -59.73 1.58
CA GLY A 79 6.25 -59.60 0.17
C GLY A 79 5.12 -60.21 -0.70
N HIS A 80 4.82 -59.61 -1.85
CA HIS A 80 3.85 -59.97 -2.93
C HIS A 80 3.91 -61.44 -3.45
N PRO A 81 3.08 -61.96 -4.42
CA PRO A 81 2.09 -61.31 -5.36
C PRO A 81 0.77 -62.11 -5.62
N ALA A 82 -0.18 -61.56 -6.42
CA ALA A 82 -0.89 -62.27 -7.53
C ALA A 82 -2.09 -61.47 -8.08
N ASN A 83 -2.45 -61.78 -9.33
CA ASN A 83 -3.13 -61.01 -10.37
C ASN A 83 -4.58 -61.49 -10.66
N ILE A 84 -5.49 -60.53 -11.00
CA ILE A 84 -6.47 -60.51 -12.15
C ILE A 84 -7.66 -61.53 -12.16
N PRO A 85 -8.84 -61.36 -12.86
CA PRO A 85 -9.48 -60.22 -13.59
C PRO A 85 -10.97 -59.89 -13.26
N HIS A 86 -11.42 -58.75 -13.81
CA HIS A 86 -12.75 -58.37 -14.37
C HIS A 86 -13.95 -59.33 -14.33
N THR A 87 -15.18 -58.81 -14.11
CA THR A 87 -16.31 -58.79 -15.10
C THR A 87 -17.44 -57.82 -14.66
N VAL A 88 -18.12 -57.30 -15.70
CA VAL A 88 -19.14 -56.25 -15.87
C VAL A 88 -20.58 -56.64 -15.46
N LYS A 89 -21.40 -55.65 -15.03
CA LYS A 89 -22.84 -55.41 -15.39
C LYS A 89 -23.41 -54.30 -14.48
N THR A 90 -23.59 -53.04 -14.92
CA THR A 90 -24.75 -52.48 -15.65
C THR A 90 -26.11 -52.82 -15.02
N ILE A 91 -26.83 -51.82 -14.50
CA ILE A 91 -28.23 -51.48 -14.81
C ILE A 91 -28.45 -50.01 -14.42
N LEU A 92 -28.75 -49.21 -15.45
CA LEU A 92 -29.36 -47.89 -15.42
C LEU A 92 -30.84 -48.07 -15.82
N GLU A 93 -31.61 -46.99 -15.63
CA GLU A 93 -32.92 -46.67 -16.22
C GLU A 93 -34.18 -46.84 -15.32
N PRO A 94 -35.33 -46.21 -15.65
CA PRO A 94 -35.62 -44.83 -15.29
C PRO A 94 -37.08 -44.69 -14.79
N ILE A 95 -37.55 -43.50 -14.43
CA ILE A 95 -39.00 -43.23 -14.50
C ILE A 95 -39.25 -41.95 -15.30
N THR A 96 -40.04 -42.17 -16.34
CA THR A 96 -40.36 -41.30 -17.46
C THR A 96 -41.54 -40.39 -17.17
N VAL A 97 -41.48 -39.21 -17.78
CA VAL A 97 -42.53 -38.19 -17.92
C VAL A 97 -43.71 -38.71 -18.77
N MET A 98 -44.94 -38.31 -18.44
CA MET A 98 -46.01 -38.13 -19.44
C MET A 98 -46.65 -36.74 -19.35
N ARG A 99 -46.86 -36.19 -20.54
CA ARG A 99 -47.42 -34.87 -20.89
C ARG A 99 -48.96 -34.87 -20.90
N SER A 100 -49.53 -33.67 -20.75
CA SER A 100 -50.75 -33.21 -21.45
C SER A 100 -50.90 -31.69 -21.22
N THR A 101 -50.39 -30.82 -22.10
CA THR A 101 -51.10 -30.04 -23.14
C THR A 101 -52.46 -29.44 -22.75
N THR A 102 -52.53 -28.11 -22.55
CA THR A 102 -53.30 -27.19 -23.42
C THR A 102 -53.04 -25.69 -23.10
N THR A 103 -52.95 -24.92 -24.17
CA THR A 103 -53.01 -23.44 -24.39
C THR A 103 -54.23 -22.77 -23.68
N ALA A 104 -54.32 -21.47 -23.35
CA ALA A 104 -53.96 -20.26 -24.10
C ALA A 104 -54.05 -18.97 -23.22
N TRP A 105 -53.17 -18.01 -23.52
CA TRP A 105 -53.33 -16.55 -23.70
C TRP A 105 -54.35 -15.65 -22.97
N MET A 106 -53.80 -14.48 -22.57
CA MET A 106 -54.30 -13.09 -22.56
C MET A 106 -54.85 -12.42 -21.28
N ASN A 107 -54.03 -11.47 -20.79
CA ASN A 107 -54.33 -10.06 -20.49
C ASN A 107 -55.71 -9.67 -19.93
N THR A 108 -55.74 -8.98 -18.79
CA THR A 108 -56.30 -7.61 -18.66
C THR A 108 -56.01 -6.97 -17.30
N THR A 109 -55.71 -5.68 -17.32
CA THR A 109 -55.43 -4.74 -16.22
C THR A 109 -56.73 -4.13 -15.63
N PRO A 110 -56.68 -3.26 -14.59
CA PRO A 110 -57.64 -3.23 -13.48
C PRO A 110 -58.68 -2.11 -13.57
N LYS A 111 -59.74 -2.18 -12.75
CA LYS A 111 -60.58 -1.01 -12.43
C LYS A 111 -60.88 -0.87 -10.95
N LYS A 112 -60.56 0.34 -10.47
CA LYS A 112 -61.02 1.02 -9.24
C LYS A 112 -62.54 0.94 -9.09
N ILE A 113 -63.03 1.00 -7.86
CA ILE A 113 -64.05 1.96 -7.41
C ILE A 113 -63.82 2.25 -5.92
N ASN A 114 -63.99 3.52 -5.58
CA ASN A 114 -63.73 4.18 -4.31
C ASN A 114 -65.09 4.61 -3.70
N GLN A 115 -65.06 5.00 -2.42
CA GLN A 115 -66.01 5.86 -1.68
C GLN A 115 -67.26 5.16 -1.07
N GLN A 116 -67.33 5.12 0.27
CA GLN A 116 -67.99 6.08 1.22
C GLN A 116 -69.48 5.77 1.36
N LEU A 117 -70.20 5.87 2.50
CA LEU A 117 -70.01 6.40 3.85
C LEU A 117 -71.24 5.93 4.69
N ASP A 118 -71.11 5.99 6.02
CA ASP A 118 -72.15 6.22 7.04
C ASP A 118 -73.22 5.16 7.38
N ALA A 119 -73.22 4.71 8.65
CA ALA A 119 -74.19 5.08 9.70
C ALA A 119 -74.30 4.03 10.85
N ILE A 120 -74.20 4.51 12.09
CA ILE A 120 -74.43 3.86 13.41
C ILE A 120 -75.89 4.28 13.84
N PRO A 121 -76.76 3.55 14.63
CA PRO A 121 -76.48 3.06 16.00
C PRO A 121 -77.34 1.93 16.64
N GLY A 122 -76.91 1.43 17.82
CA GLY A 122 -77.78 0.82 18.86
C GLY A 122 -77.14 -0.29 19.71
N ARG A 123 -76.73 0.00 20.97
CA ARG A 123 -77.30 -0.48 22.28
C ARG A 123 -77.34 -2.02 22.46
N LEU A 124 -76.99 -2.67 23.58
CA LEU A 124 -77.07 -2.35 25.02
C LEU A 124 -76.40 -3.51 25.85
N GLY A 125 -75.84 -3.21 27.02
CA GLY A 125 -75.65 -4.12 28.18
C GLY A 125 -74.39 -5.03 28.16
N ASP A 126 -73.80 -5.45 29.28
CA ASP A 126 -73.99 -5.14 30.69
C ASP A 126 -72.74 -5.61 31.47
N GLN A 127 -72.50 -4.95 32.60
CA GLN A 127 -71.67 -5.23 33.78
C GLN A 127 -70.65 -6.41 33.90
N LYS A 128 -69.46 -6.01 34.41
CA LYS A 128 -68.74 -6.46 35.65
C LYS A 128 -67.40 -7.23 35.54
N LYS A 129 -66.40 -6.55 36.14
CA LYS A 129 -65.33 -7.01 37.04
C LYS A 129 -64.17 -7.85 36.49
N GLY A 130 -63.04 -7.16 36.34
CA GLY A 130 -61.91 -7.40 37.24
C GLY A 130 -60.67 -8.06 36.62
N THR A 131 -59.72 -7.24 36.18
CA THR A 131 -58.28 -7.48 36.35
C THR A 131 -57.52 -6.20 35.99
N LYS A 132 -56.56 -5.79 36.85
CA LYS A 132 -55.58 -4.75 36.51
C LYS A 132 -54.78 -5.22 35.29
N LEU A 133 -55.16 -4.77 34.10
CA LEU A 133 -54.24 -4.77 32.97
C LEU A 133 -53.30 -3.58 33.14
N ASN A 134 -52.01 -3.88 33.25
CA ASN A 134 -50.96 -2.92 32.98
C ASN A 134 -51.33 -2.13 31.73
N ALA A 135 -51.34 -0.81 31.84
CA ALA A 135 -51.50 0.07 30.71
C ALA A 135 -50.52 -0.40 29.63
N PHE A 136 -51.04 -0.94 28.52
CA PHE A 136 -50.27 -1.04 27.30
C PHE A 136 -49.87 0.38 26.97
N ARG A 137 -48.62 0.74 27.26
CA ARG A 137 -47.99 1.91 26.67
C ARG A 137 -48.21 1.71 25.17
N LYS A 138 -49.01 2.58 24.55
CA LYS A 138 -49.11 2.68 23.10
C LYS A 138 -47.67 2.76 22.61
N VAL A 139 -47.18 1.67 22.05
CA VAL A 139 -45.94 1.70 21.27
C VAL A 139 -46.32 2.53 20.07
N ASN A 140 -45.89 3.79 20.04
CA ASN A 140 -46.06 4.59 18.86
C ASN A 140 -45.21 3.91 17.78
N TRP A 141 -45.81 3.47 16.68
CA TRP A 141 -45.07 2.87 15.57
C TRP A 141 -44.05 3.87 14.97
N GLU A 142 -44.26 5.16 15.22
CA GLU A 142 -43.32 6.25 14.88
C GLU A 142 -42.06 6.26 15.76
N ASP A 143 -42.04 5.60 16.93
CA ASP A 143 -40.83 5.45 17.76
C ASP A 143 -39.88 4.34 17.23
N HIS A 144 -40.30 3.55 16.24
CA HIS A 144 -39.55 2.41 15.70
C HIS A 144 -38.62 2.71 14.52
N SER A 145 -38.56 3.95 14.04
CA SER A 145 -37.46 4.40 13.15
C SER A 145 -36.67 5.50 13.84
N ALA A 146 -35.97 5.18 14.93
CA ALA A 146 -34.91 6.07 15.39
C ALA A 146 -33.93 6.25 14.22
N ALA A 147 -33.92 7.45 13.65
CA ALA A 147 -33.14 7.79 12.47
C ALA A 147 -31.69 7.34 12.68
N LEU A 148 -31.12 6.69 11.67
CA LEU A 148 -29.74 6.24 11.73
C LEU A 148 -28.82 7.40 12.13
N LYS A 149 -27.97 7.16 13.11
CA LYS A 149 -26.99 8.17 13.52
C LYS A 149 -25.87 8.24 12.48
N LYS A 150 -25.19 9.38 12.41
CA LYS A 150 -24.06 9.56 11.48
C LYS A 150 -22.76 9.05 12.09
N HIS A 151 -21.88 8.55 11.23
CA HIS A 151 -20.47 8.35 11.55
C HIS A 151 -19.74 9.67 11.73
N LYS A 152 -18.57 9.62 12.38
CA LYS A 152 -17.73 10.78 12.61
C LYS A 152 -16.48 10.70 11.73
N PHE A 153 -16.34 11.67 10.83
CA PHE A 153 -15.19 11.77 9.93
C PHE A 153 -14.10 12.60 10.61
N LEU A 154 -12.94 11.99 10.87
CA LEU A 154 -11.84 12.60 11.60
C LEU A 154 -10.84 13.29 10.66
N PRO A 155 -10.14 14.35 11.12
CA PRO A 155 -9.13 15.05 10.33
C PRO A 155 -7.91 14.20 9.95
N ASN A 156 -7.64 13.09 10.64
CA ASN A 156 -6.53 12.18 10.36
C ASN A 156 -6.81 11.18 9.21
N GLY A 157 -7.91 11.37 8.48
CA GLY A 157 -8.32 10.52 7.36
C GLY A 157 -9.13 9.27 7.75
N LEU A 158 -9.41 9.07 9.05
CA LEU A 158 -10.19 7.96 9.56
C LEU A 158 -11.65 8.34 9.85
N LEU A 159 -12.56 7.39 9.66
CA LEU A 159 -13.98 7.48 9.98
C LEU A 159 -14.21 6.61 11.21
N GLU A 160 -14.71 7.21 12.29
CA GLU A 160 -15.11 6.53 13.52
C GLU A 160 -16.55 6.04 13.39
N VAL A 161 -16.75 4.73 13.58
CA VAL A 161 -18.06 4.08 13.39
C VAL A 161 -19.00 4.46 14.52
N ASN A 162 -20.28 4.60 14.16
CA ASN A 162 -21.37 4.78 15.09
C ASN A 162 -22.22 3.51 14.99
N PRO A 163 -22.33 2.69 16.05
CA PRO A 163 -23.09 1.44 16.02
C PRO A 163 -24.59 1.63 15.68
N ASP A 164 -25.15 2.81 15.96
CA ASP A 164 -26.52 3.19 15.59
C ASP A 164 -26.63 3.78 14.16
N GLY A 165 -25.52 3.89 13.44
CA GLY A 165 -25.49 4.29 12.04
C GLY A 165 -25.62 3.12 11.08
N GLN A 166 -25.65 3.40 9.77
CA GLN A 166 -25.57 2.33 8.76
C GLN A 166 -24.17 1.72 8.69
N HIS A 167 -23.99 0.68 7.86
CA HIS A 167 -22.65 0.18 7.62
C HIS A 167 -21.79 1.28 6.94
N PRO A 168 -20.62 1.65 7.50
CA PRO A 168 -19.84 2.82 7.05
C PRO A 168 -19.37 2.72 5.59
N ILE A 169 -19.16 1.50 5.09
CA ILE A 169 -18.73 1.28 3.69
C ILE A 169 -19.76 1.83 2.68
N TYR A 170 -21.07 1.82 2.99
CA TYR A 170 -22.05 2.46 2.11
C TYR A 170 -21.81 3.97 1.99
N ASP A 171 -21.59 4.66 3.11
CA ASP A 171 -21.28 6.11 3.11
C ASP A 171 -19.96 6.40 2.38
N LEU A 172 -18.96 5.54 2.56
CA LEU A 172 -17.63 5.68 1.95
C LEU A 172 -17.70 5.50 0.42
N ILE A 173 -18.44 4.50 -0.07
CA ILE A 173 -18.67 4.29 -1.50
C ILE A 173 -19.45 5.47 -2.09
N ASP A 174 -20.59 5.84 -1.50
CA ASP A 174 -21.45 6.90 -2.03
C ASP A 174 -20.71 8.25 -2.11
N LYS A 175 -19.99 8.62 -1.04
CA LYS A 175 -19.17 9.83 -0.99
C LYS A 175 -18.08 9.82 -2.05
N SER A 176 -17.42 8.68 -2.24
CA SER A 176 -16.29 8.54 -3.17
C SER A 176 -16.73 8.52 -4.63
N GLU A 177 -17.86 7.89 -4.95
CA GLU A 177 -18.46 7.93 -6.28
C GLU A 177 -18.90 9.35 -6.66
N ALA A 178 -19.51 10.07 -5.71
CA ALA A 178 -19.85 11.48 -5.91
C ALA A 178 -18.61 12.35 -6.14
N ALA A 179 -17.54 12.14 -5.36
CA ALA A 179 -16.27 12.85 -5.51
C ALA A 179 -15.61 12.55 -6.87
N TRP A 180 -15.59 11.29 -7.30
CA TRP A 180 -15.05 10.88 -8.60
C TRP A 180 -15.82 11.52 -9.76
N LYS A 181 -17.16 11.48 -9.72
CA LYS A 181 -18.00 12.12 -10.74
C LYS A 181 -17.79 13.63 -10.79
N ALA A 182 -17.65 14.28 -9.63
CA ALA A 182 -17.36 15.71 -9.56
C ALA A 182 -15.98 16.04 -10.15
N LYS A 183 -14.97 15.21 -9.89
CA LYS A 183 -13.61 15.34 -10.42
C LYS A 183 -13.62 15.27 -11.96
N LEU A 184 -14.23 14.24 -12.52
CA LEU A 184 -14.36 14.07 -13.98
C LEU A 184 -15.12 15.24 -14.63
N LYS A 185 -16.16 15.77 -13.97
CA LYS A 185 -16.95 16.89 -14.51
C LYS A 185 -16.15 18.20 -14.56
N LYS A 186 -15.21 18.41 -13.63
CA LYS A 186 -14.41 19.64 -13.50
C LYS A 186 -13.18 19.69 -14.40
N ALA A 187 -12.80 18.58 -15.03
CA ALA A 187 -11.63 18.50 -15.89
C ALA A 187 -11.71 19.53 -17.03
N SER A 188 -10.64 20.31 -17.18
CA SER A 188 -10.45 21.30 -18.24
C SER A 188 -10.56 20.65 -19.62
N ARG A 189 -11.16 21.38 -20.56
CA ARG A 189 -11.42 20.91 -21.93
C ARG A 189 -10.70 21.72 -23.01
N SER A 190 -10.11 22.84 -22.63
CA SER A 190 -9.31 23.68 -23.50
C SER A 190 -8.06 24.17 -22.77
N LEU A 191 -7.07 24.65 -23.55
CA LEU A 191 -5.86 25.25 -23.01
C LEU A 191 -6.19 26.42 -22.06
N ASP A 192 -7.11 27.30 -22.45
CA ASP A 192 -7.53 28.46 -21.66
C ASP A 192 -8.12 28.04 -20.30
N GLU A 193 -9.01 27.04 -20.31
CA GLU A 193 -9.57 26.48 -19.07
C GLU A 193 -8.47 25.89 -18.18
N ALA A 194 -7.52 25.16 -18.77
CA ALA A 194 -6.42 24.56 -18.03
C ALA A 194 -5.46 25.60 -17.43
N VAL A 195 -5.20 26.71 -18.13
CA VAL A 195 -4.42 27.84 -17.60
C VAL A 195 -5.15 28.50 -16.42
N ILE A 196 -6.46 28.72 -16.54
CA ILE A 196 -7.30 29.29 -15.48
C ILE A 196 -7.31 28.38 -14.25
N GLU A 197 -7.54 27.08 -14.46
CA GLU A 197 -7.60 26.10 -13.39
C GLU A 197 -6.24 25.93 -12.71
N TYR A 198 -5.14 25.89 -13.48
CA TYR A 198 -3.78 25.89 -12.94
C TYR A 198 -3.53 27.09 -12.04
N LYS A 199 -3.89 28.30 -12.48
CA LYS A 199 -3.73 29.52 -11.69
C LYS A 199 -4.59 29.47 -10.42
N ARG A 200 -5.82 28.97 -10.52
CA ARG A 200 -6.73 28.81 -9.38
C ARG A 200 -6.18 27.82 -8.34
N ARG A 201 -5.58 26.71 -8.79
CA ARG A 201 -5.02 25.67 -7.90
C ARG A 201 -3.72 26.09 -7.23
N TYR A 202 -2.79 26.66 -8.00
CA TYR A 202 -1.40 26.80 -7.57
C TYR A 202 -0.96 28.24 -7.38
N GLY A 203 -1.83 29.23 -7.65
CA GLY A 203 -1.54 30.65 -7.49
C GLY A 203 -0.47 31.20 -8.43
N ARG A 204 -0.08 30.44 -9.47
CA ARG A 204 1.03 30.77 -10.39
C ARG A 204 0.57 30.59 -11.84
N LYS A 205 1.29 31.20 -12.78
CA LYS A 205 1.13 30.90 -14.21
C LYS A 205 1.81 29.56 -14.56
N PRO A 206 1.34 28.82 -15.59
CA PRO A 206 1.97 27.57 -16.00
C PRO A 206 3.41 27.73 -16.52
N PRO A 207 4.21 26.66 -16.59
CA PRO A 207 5.59 26.71 -17.09
C PRO A 207 5.64 26.85 -18.60
N LEU A 208 6.75 27.39 -19.12
CA LEU A 208 7.06 27.38 -20.55
C LEU A 208 6.92 25.95 -21.11
N GLY A 209 6.29 25.81 -22.28
CA GLY A 209 5.97 24.50 -22.87
C GLY A 209 4.66 23.87 -22.39
N PHE A 210 3.89 24.55 -21.53
CA PHE A 210 2.57 24.07 -21.08
C PHE A 210 1.57 23.89 -22.24
N ASP A 211 1.63 24.73 -23.27
CA ASP A 211 0.87 24.57 -24.51
C ASP A 211 1.24 23.27 -25.25
N LYS A 212 2.53 22.93 -25.33
CA LYS A 212 3.01 21.67 -25.94
C LYS A 212 2.64 20.45 -25.11
N TRP A 213 2.66 20.58 -23.79
CA TRP A 213 2.12 19.56 -22.91
C TRP A 213 0.59 19.39 -23.11
N TRP A 214 -0.15 20.49 -23.28
CA TRP A 214 -1.59 20.42 -23.57
C TRP A 214 -1.89 19.77 -24.92
N GLU A 215 -1.14 20.11 -25.98
CA GLU A 215 -1.21 19.45 -27.29
C GLU A 215 -1.02 17.94 -27.16
N TYR A 216 -0.07 17.49 -26.33
CA TYR A 216 0.14 16.07 -26.04
C TYR A 216 -1.07 15.45 -25.33
N VAL A 217 -1.57 16.11 -24.28
CA VAL A 217 -2.75 15.69 -23.51
C VAL A 217 -3.96 15.49 -24.42
N GLU A 218 -4.25 16.46 -25.29
CA GLU A 218 -5.37 16.41 -26.22
C GLU A 218 -5.20 15.28 -27.24
N LYS A 219 -4.03 15.22 -27.91
CA LYS A 219 -3.71 14.21 -28.92
C LYS A 219 -3.85 12.78 -28.38
N HIS A 220 -3.38 12.54 -27.16
CA HIS A 220 -3.35 11.21 -26.54
C HIS A 220 -4.56 10.93 -25.62
N LYS A 221 -5.52 11.87 -25.56
CA LYS A 221 -6.72 11.79 -24.72
C LYS A 221 -6.37 11.48 -23.26
N VAL A 222 -5.34 12.13 -22.73
CA VAL A 222 -4.93 12.01 -21.33
C VAL A 222 -6.08 12.50 -20.46
N GLN A 223 -6.54 11.65 -19.55
CA GLN A 223 -7.66 11.96 -18.67
C GLN A 223 -7.16 12.74 -17.45
N LEU A 224 -8.05 13.58 -16.89
CA LEU A 224 -7.77 14.41 -15.71
C LEU A 224 -6.55 15.32 -15.88
N PRO A 225 -6.57 16.25 -16.86
CA PRO A 225 -5.43 17.12 -17.14
C PRO A 225 -5.10 18.09 -16.01
N ASP A 226 -5.98 18.30 -15.03
CA ASP A 226 -5.72 19.21 -13.90
C ASP A 226 -5.22 18.51 -12.63
N GLU A 227 -5.21 17.17 -12.59
CA GLU A 227 -4.93 16.40 -11.36
C GLU A 227 -3.43 16.07 -11.23
N TYR A 228 -2.60 17.12 -11.12
CA TYR A 228 -1.14 17.06 -10.97
C TYR A 228 -0.66 17.64 -9.62
N ASP A 229 -1.54 17.71 -8.62
CA ASP A 229 -1.27 18.33 -7.33
C ASP A 229 -0.04 17.74 -6.60
N GLN A 230 0.26 16.46 -6.83
CA GLN A 230 1.46 15.80 -6.30
C GLN A 230 2.77 16.46 -6.79
N ILE A 231 2.87 16.85 -8.06
CA ILE A 231 4.03 17.59 -8.60
C ILE A 231 4.20 18.90 -7.83
N HIS A 232 3.11 19.63 -7.66
CA HIS A 232 3.12 20.91 -6.96
C HIS A 232 3.51 20.76 -5.49
N ARG A 233 2.94 19.78 -4.77
CA ARG A 233 3.31 19.52 -3.37
C ARG A 233 4.79 19.16 -3.21
N ASN A 234 5.37 18.43 -4.17
CA ASN A 234 6.79 18.10 -4.15
C ASN A 234 7.69 19.30 -4.47
N LEU A 235 7.26 20.17 -5.38
CA LEU A 235 8.09 21.30 -5.84
C LEU A 235 7.92 22.60 -5.05
N GLU A 236 6.79 22.76 -4.33
CA GLU A 236 6.46 23.96 -3.56
C GLU A 236 7.58 24.46 -2.62
N PRO A 237 8.25 23.63 -1.79
CA PRO A 237 9.30 24.16 -0.92
C PRO A 237 10.47 24.76 -1.70
N PHE A 238 10.81 24.22 -2.87
CA PHE A 238 11.93 24.72 -3.67
C PHE A 238 11.61 26.07 -4.32
N TRP A 239 10.35 26.41 -4.54
CA TRP A 239 9.96 27.76 -4.97
C TRP A 239 10.37 28.84 -3.98
N GLY A 240 10.44 28.53 -2.68
CA GLY A 240 10.83 29.48 -1.64
C GLY A 240 12.33 29.61 -1.41
N ILE A 241 13.16 28.85 -2.13
CA ILE A 241 14.61 28.88 -2.03
C ILE A 241 15.18 29.67 -3.20
N ASP A 242 16.24 30.46 -2.97
CA ASP A 242 16.97 31.13 -4.05
C ASP A 242 17.47 30.08 -5.06
N PRO A 243 17.11 30.19 -6.35
CA PRO A 243 17.49 29.20 -7.35
C PRO A 243 19.01 29.01 -7.50
N ARG A 244 19.83 30.03 -7.18
CA ARG A 244 21.30 29.88 -7.15
C ARG A 244 21.74 28.91 -6.08
N ASP A 245 21.13 28.98 -4.90
CA ASP A 245 21.40 28.02 -3.82
C ASP A 245 20.95 26.61 -4.23
N LEU A 246 19.80 26.46 -4.90
CA LEU A 246 19.33 25.17 -5.40
C LEU A 246 20.34 24.54 -6.38
N GLN A 247 20.84 25.32 -7.34
CA GLN A 247 21.83 24.86 -8.31
C GLN A 247 23.16 24.47 -7.64
N ILE A 248 23.61 25.25 -6.64
CA ILE A 248 24.82 24.92 -5.87
C ILE A 248 24.62 23.61 -5.09
N ILE A 249 23.47 23.45 -4.42
CA ILE A 249 23.13 22.24 -3.66
C ILE A 249 23.09 21.03 -4.59
N GLU A 250 22.36 21.11 -5.71
CA GLU A 250 22.30 20.05 -6.70
C GLU A 250 23.71 19.65 -7.16
N PHE A 251 24.49 20.61 -7.65
CA PHE A 251 25.84 20.36 -8.15
C PHE A 251 26.75 19.74 -7.08
N THR A 252 26.72 20.27 -5.84
CA THR A 252 27.53 19.74 -4.74
C THR A 252 27.17 18.30 -4.41
N HIS A 253 25.88 17.98 -4.38
CA HIS A 253 25.41 16.62 -4.11
C HIS A 253 25.60 15.67 -5.29
N GLU A 254 25.76 16.20 -6.50
CA GLU A 254 26.13 15.44 -7.69
C GLU A 254 27.64 15.11 -7.71
N VAL A 255 28.51 16.08 -7.38
CA VAL A 255 29.99 15.92 -7.47
C VAL A 255 30.66 15.35 -6.24
N VAL A 256 30.05 15.52 -5.06
CA VAL A 256 30.48 14.90 -3.80
C VAL A 256 29.37 13.97 -3.29
N PRO A 257 29.03 12.93 -4.06
CA PRO A 257 27.94 12.03 -3.71
C PRO A 257 28.34 11.26 -2.44
N GLN A 258 27.61 11.51 -1.36
CA GLN A 258 27.70 10.75 -0.12
C GLN A 258 26.89 9.44 -0.18
N THR A 259 26.06 9.28 -1.22
CA THR A 259 25.13 8.18 -1.43
C THR A 259 25.03 7.84 -2.91
N ASP A 260 24.50 6.66 -3.22
CA ASP A 260 24.27 6.24 -4.59
C ASP A 260 23.27 7.17 -5.29
N THR A 261 23.59 7.64 -6.49
CA THR A 261 22.77 8.55 -7.29
C THR A 261 23.02 8.39 -8.79
N TYR A 262 22.06 8.81 -9.60
CA TYR A 262 22.26 9.08 -11.03
C TYR A 262 21.58 10.40 -11.42
N THR A 263 22.12 11.09 -12.41
CA THR A 263 21.59 12.38 -12.88
C THR A 263 21.08 12.27 -14.30
N MET A 264 19.84 12.70 -14.53
CA MET A 264 19.22 12.82 -15.86
C MET A 264 19.11 14.30 -16.24
N GLY A 265 19.28 14.64 -17.52
CA GLY A 265 19.12 16.01 -17.97
C GLY A 265 19.56 16.28 -19.41
N LYS A 266 19.64 17.56 -19.76
CA LYS A 266 20.13 18.10 -21.05
C LYS A 266 20.68 19.52 -20.88
N TYR A 267 21.58 19.94 -21.77
CA TYR A 267 22.33 21.20 -21.63
C TYR A 267 21.72 22.39 -22.41
N SER A 268 21.13 22.14 -23.58
CA SER A 268 20.44 23.13 -24.42
C SER A 268 19.05 22.63 -24.83
N MET A 269 18.25 23.45 -25.52
CA MET A 269 16.94 23.02 -26.04
C MET A 269 17.07 21.93 -27.10
N GLU A 270 18.15 21.97 -27.88
CA GLU A 270 18.42 21.11 -29.02
C GLU A 270 18.99 19.74 -28.59
N ASP A 271 19.61 19.67 -27.42
CA ASP A 271 20.19 18.42 -26.91
C ASP A 271 19.11 17.41 -26.51
N PRO A 272 19.32 16.10 -26.76
CA PRO A 272 18.43 15.07 -26.24
C PRO A 272 18.57 14.96 -24.72
N ILE A 273 17.49 14.59 -24.04
CA ILE A 273 17.58 14.16 -22.63
C ILE A 273 18.42 12.88 -22.56
N GLN A 274 19.33 12.81 -21.61
CA GLN A 274 20.19 11.66 -21.37
C GLN A 274 20.56 11.53 -19.89
N LEU A 275 21.23 10.43 -19.53
CA LEU A 275 21.90 10.32 -18.24
C LEU A 275 23.26 11.02 -18.30
N LEU A 276 23.47 11.97 -17.39
CA LEU A 276 24.59 12.90 -17.38
C LEU A 276 25.71 12.47 -16.42
N ASN A 277 25.35 11.88 -15.28
CA ASN A 277 26.31 11.48 -14.25
C ASN A 277 25.81 10.29 -13.43
N PHE A 278 26.73 9.57 -12.81
CA PHE A 278 26.47 8.41 -11.96
C PHE A 278 27.43 8.39 -10.79
N SER A 279 26.88 8.20 -9.59
CA SER A 279 27.62 7.75 -8.43
C SER A 279 26.97 6.46 -7.95
N LEU A 280 27.45 5.34 -8.45
CA LEU A 280 26.87 4.02 -8.17
C LEU A 280 27.99 3.05 -7.79
N PRO A 281 27.69 1.94 -7.08
CA PRO A 281 28.69 0.97 -6.67
C PRO A 281 29.48 0.44 -7.88
N SER A 282 30.80 0.27 -7.74
CA SER A 282 31.76 0.06 -8.84
C SER A 282 31.62 -1.21 -9.71
N ASN A 283 30.54 -1.99 -9.56
CA ASN A 283 30.27 -3.13 -10.42
C ASN A 283 29.42 -2.70 -11.64
N THR A 284 29.96 -2.90 -12.84
CA THR A 284 29.37 -2.49 -14.12
C THR A 284 27.99 -3.08 -14.39
N SER A 285 27.64 -4.24 -13.82
CA SER A 285 26.27 -4.78 -13.89
C SER A 285 25.29 -3.98 -13.01
N THR A 286 25.68 -3.66 -11.79
CA THR A 286 24.84 -2.95 -10.81
C THR A 286 24.53 -1.52 -11.25
N ASN A 287 25.46 -0.87 -11.94
CA ASN A 287 25.25 0.47 -12.51
C ASN A 287 24.15 0.50 -13.57
N TYR A 288 23.99 -0.58 -14.34
CA TYR A 288 22.98 -0.64 -15.40
C TYR A 288 21.57 -0.82 -14.83
N ASP A 289 21.45 -1.67 -13.81
CA ASP A 289 20.18 -2.01 -13.14
C ASP A 289 19.67 -0.84 -12.29
N MET A 290 20.55 -0.18 -11.51
CA MET A 290 20.15 0.89 -10.58
C MET A 290 19.69 2.18 -11.26
N ALA A 291 20.05 2.39 -12.54
CA ALA A 291 19.60 3.53 -13.34
C ALA A 291 18.53 3.17 -14.38
N GLU A 292 17.99 1.94 -14.35
CA GLU A 292 17.01 1.44 -15.34
C GLU A 292 15.76 2.32 -15.43
N ALA A 293 15.21 2.75 -14.29
CA ALA A 293 14.08 3.67 -14.27
C ALA A 293 14.35 4.99 -15.00
N GLY A 294 15.54 5.57 -14.78
CA GLY A 294 15.97 6.79 -15.45
C GLY A 294 16.04 6.60 -16.96
N LYS A 295 16.66 5.50 -17.42
CA LYS A 295 16.72 5.15 -18.85
C LYS A 295 15.32 4.99 -19.45
N ALA A 296 14.44 4.26 -18.78
CA ALA A 296 13.08 4.04 -19.26
C ALA A 296 12.29 5.36 -19.38
N ILE A 297 12.51 6.33 -18.49
CA ILE A 297 11.90 7.67 -18.62
C ILE A 297 12.48 8.44 -19.81
N VAL A 298 13.81 8.42 -19.97
CA VAL A 298 14.48 9.03 -21.13
C VAL A 298 13.91 8.46 -22.43
N ASP A 299 13.81 7.15 -22.54
CA ASP A 299 13.31 6.46 -23.73
C ASP A 299 11.84 6.84 -23.99
N LEU A 300 10.97 6.79 -22.97
CA LEU A 300 9.56 7.18 -23.10
C LEU A 300 9.38 8.62 -23.60
N LEU A 301 10.13 9.58 -23.05
CA LEU A 301 10.01 10.99 -23.44
C LEU A 301 10.53 11.25 -24.86
N ARG A 302 11.62 10.58 -25.25
CA ARG A 302 12.24 10.70 -26.58
C ARG A 302 11.40 10.03 -27.66
N GLU A 303 10.91 8.82 -27.40
CA GLU A 303 10.02 8.09 -28.34
C GLU A 303 8.71 8.85 -28.58
N ALA A 304 8.18 9.50 -27.54
CA ALA A 304 7.03 10.40 -27.67
C ALA A 304 7.35 11.72 -28.39
N GLY A 305 8.63 12.06 -28.56
CA GLY A 305 9.11 13.30 -29.18
C GLY A 305 8.79 14.55 -28.37
N VAL A 306 8.58 14.42 -27.05
CA VAL A 306 8.27 15.55 -26.16
C VAL A 306 9.52 16.15 -25.50
N ASP A 307 10.63 15.42 -25.52
CA ASP A 307 11.93 15.84 -24.96
C ASP A 307 12.48 17.15 -25.56
N LYS A 308 12.19 17.40 -26.84
CA LYS A 308 12.52 18.66 -27.54
C LYS A 308 11.78 19.90 -27.01
N HIS A 309 10.69 19.69 -26.25
CA HIS A 309 9.90 20.77 -25.65
C HIS A 309 10.26 21.01 -24.18
N ILE A 310 11.12 20.18 -23.60
CA ILE A 310 11.56 20.31 -22.22
C ILE A 310 12.81 21.19 -22.17
N PRO A 311 12.79 22.31 -21.40
CA PRO A 311 13.96 23.16 -21.20
C PRO A 311 15.16 22.43 -20.59
N PRO A 312 16.38 23.00 -20.69
CA PRO A 312 17.55 22.47 -19.98
C PRO A 312 17.29 22.26 -18.50
N PHE A 313 17.70 21.09 -18.01
CA PHE A 313 17.63 20.73 -16.59
C PHE A 313 18.71 19.70 -16.27
N ARG A 314 19.03 19.58 -14.98
CA ARG A 314 19.73 18.44 -14.40
C ARG A 314 18.87 17.96 -13.24
N ALA A 315 18.64 16.67 -13.09
CA ALA A 315 17.79 16.13 -12.03
C ALA A 315 18.47 14.90 -11.45
N THR A 316 18.75 14.92 -10.15
CA THR A 316 19.46 13.85 -9.45
C THR A 316 18.47 12.90 -8.78
N PHE A 317 18.63 11.61 -9.05
CA PHE A 317 17.74 10.54 -8.61
C PHE A 317 18.45 9.65 -7.59
N ASN A 318 17.70 9.28 -6.55
CA ASN A 318 17.99 8.15 -5.69
C ASN A 318 17.62 6.84 -6.43
N PRO A 319 18.57 5.89 -6.59
CA PRO A 319 18.33 4.63 -7.26
C PRO A 319 17.66 3.57 -6.36
N HIS A 320 17.53 3.82 -5.06
CA HIS A 320 16.99 2.86 -4.10
C HIS A 320 15.49 3.04 -3.89
N ASP A 321 14.81 1.94 -3.52
CA ASP A 321 13.37 1.94 -3.29
C ASP A 321 12.93 2.92 -2.19
N SER A 322 13.70 3.00 -1.09
CA SER A 322 13.34 3.82 0.07
C SER A 322 13.65 5.31 -0.18
N PRO A 323 12.83 6.23 0.35
CA PRO A 323 13.12 7.65 0.26
C PRO A 323 14.27 8.06 1.18
N GLU A 324 14.90 9.20 0.88
CA GLU A 324 16.12 9.65 1.58
C GLU A 324 16.01 11.05 2.18
N MET A 325 15.06 11.87 1.72
CA MET A 325 14.97 13.29 2.11
C MET A 325 14.02 13.49 3.29
N LEU A 326 14.32 12.86 4.43
CA LEU A 326 13.63 13.16 5.69
C LEU A 326 13.78 14.66 5.97
N THR A 327 12.64 15.32 6.07
CA THR A 327 12.61 16.78 6.06
C THR A 327 12.47 17.33 7.46
N ASN A 328 13.05 18.49 7.66
CA ASN A 328 12.81 19.31 8.83
C ASN A 328 11.56 20.18 8.61
N TRP A 329 10.55 20.06 9.48
CA TRP A 329 9.29 20.77 9.31
C TRP A 329 9.46 22.29 9.33
N ASN A 330 10.28 22.83 10.24
CA ASN A 330 10.50 24.28 10.34
C ASN A 330 11.15 24.83 9.06
N LEU A 331 12.14 24.12 8.51
CA LEU A 331 12.78 24.49 7.25
C LEU A 331 11.81 24.42 6.08
N TRP A 332 11.06 23.33 5.98
CA TRP A 332 10.07 23.13 4.93
C TRP A 332 8.96 24.17 4.97
N ASN A 333 8.38 24.41 6.15
CA ASN A 333 7.31 25.37 6.34
C ASN A 333 7.78 26.80 6.02
N ARG A 334 9.00 27.16 6.42
CA ARG A 334 9.61 28.44 6.02
C ARG A 334 9.72 28.55 4.50
N ALA A 335 10.17 27.49 3.81
CA ALA A 335 10.32 27.49 2.37
C ALA A 335 8.97 27.58 1.65
N VAL A 336 7.98 26.81 2.07
CA VAL A 336 6.61 26.91 1.53
C VAL A 336 5.99 28.29 1.80
N ALA A 337 6.22 28.90 2.96
CA ALA A 337 5.73 30.24 3.25
C ALA A 337 6.32 31.28 2.28
N HIS A 338 7.64 31.26 2.05
CA HIS A 338 8.29 32.14 1.08
C HIS A 338 7.74 31.89 -0.34
N ALA A 339 7.59 30.64 -0.73
CA ALA A 339 7.03 30.25 -2.02
C ALA A 339 5.64 30.86 -2.26
N ARG A 340 4.76 30.80 -1.25
CA ARG A 340 3.39 31.34 -1.32
C ARG A 340 3.34 32.86 -1.38
N GLU A 341 4.31 33.53 -0.77
CA GLU A 341 4.48 34.99 -0.85
C GLU A 341 5.15 35.45 -2.15
N GLY A 342 5.58 34.52 -3.02
CA GLY A 342 6.35 34.84 -4.22
C GLY A 342 7.77 35.34 -3.90
N LYS A 343 8.32 35.00 -2.73
CA LYS A 343 9.65 35.38 -2.27
C LYS A 343 10.57 34.16 -2.21
N THR A 344 11.86 34.43 -2.07
CA THR A 344 12.89 33.42 -1.81
C THR A 344 13.75 33.81 -0.62
N PHE A 345 14.45 32.83 -0.04
CA PHE A 345 15.53 33.08 0.89
C PHE A 345 16.76 32.24 0.52
N SER A 346 17.95 32.70 0.91
CA SER A 346 19.17 31.89 0.79
C SER A 346 19.21 30.86 1.90
N ILE A 347 19.12 29.58 1.54
CA ILE A 347 19.19 28.45 2.45
C ILE A 347 20.63 28.19 2.91
N LEU A 348 21.62 28.47 2.05
CA LEU A 348 23.04 28.27 2.37
C LEU A 348 23.56 29.28 3.40
N ASN A 349 23.00 30.48 3.41
CA ASN A 349 23.37 31.56 4.34
C ASN A 349 22.41 31.68 5.54
N SER A 350 21.37 30.83 5.61
CA SER A 350 20.41 30.85 6.72
C SER A 350 20.91 30.03 7.90
N PRO A 351 20.59 30.45 9.15
CA PRO A 351 20.81 29.60 10.30
C PRO A 351 20.01 28.30 10.14
N ARG A 352 20.63 27.20 10.55
CA ARG A 352 19.95 25.89 10.56
C ARG A 352 18.80 25.93 11.57
N PRO A 353 17.69 25.23 11.28
CA PRO A 353 16.60 25.06 12.24
C PRO A 353 17.12 24.53 13.58
N ASN A 354 16.59 25.06 14.68
CA ASN A 354 16.81 24.55 16.02
C ASN A 354 15.52 23.86 16.47
N ASP A 355 15.47 22.54 16.38
CA ASP A 355 14.25 21.78 16.62
C ASP A 355 14.27 21.11 18.00
N PRO A 356 13.18 21.24 18.77
CA PRO A 356 13.05 20.55 20.03
C PRO A 356 12.77 19.04 19.85
N HIS A 357 12.34 18.62 18.66
CA HIS A 357 12.03 17.23 18.33
C HIS A 357 13.23 16.52 17.68
N HIS A 358 13.28 15.20 17.81
CA HIS A 358 14.33 14.36 17.26
C HIS A 358 13.79 13.31 16.30
N GLY A 359 14.61 12.90 15.33
CA GLY A 359 14.30 11.84 14.38
C GLY A 359 13.04 12.11 13.55
N TRP A 360 12.13 11.14 13.49
CA TRP A 360 10.93 11.23 12.66
C TRP A 360 10.01 12.39 13.01
N LEU A 361 9.92 12.74 14.30
CA LEU A 361 9.01 13.77 14.77
C LEU A 361 9.44 15.17 14.33
N THR A 362 10.71 15.36 13.93
CA THR A 362 11.18 16.65 13.39
C THR A 362 10.56 16.97 12.01
N ALA A 363 10.00 15.99 11.30
CA ALA A 363 9.29 16.20 10.05
C ALA A 363 7.82 16.62 10.24
N CYS A 364 7.32 16.56 11.47
CA CYS A 364 5.92 16.81 11.76
C CYS A 364 5.64 18.26 12.16
N ASP A 365 4.46 18.72 11.76
CA ASP A 365 3.89 19.95 12.29
C ASP A 365 3.77 19.83 13.82
N PRO A 366 4.29 20.79 14.61
CA PRO A 366 4.12 20.81 16.06
C PRO A 366 2.66 20.72 16.52
N ALA A 367 1.70 21.14 15.70
CA ALA A 367 0.26 21.03 15.96
C ALA A 367 -0.37 19.69 15.53
N SER A 368 0.38 18.81 14.87
CA SER A 368 -0.09 17.46 14.52
C SER A 368 -0.17 16.54 15.73
N ALA A 369 -0.76 15.35 15.56
CA ALA A 369 -0.93 14.40 16.66
C ALA A 369 0.41 13.83 17.16
N ALA A 370 1.36 13.57 16.25
CA ALA A 370 2.57 12.81 16.56
C ALA A 370 3.50 13.44 17.63
N PRO A 371 3.80 14.76 17.63
CA PRO A 371 4.60 15.38 18.68
C PRO A 371 4.07 15.20 20.10
N SER A 372 2.75 15.04 20.25
CA SER A 372 2.08 14.86 21.54
C SER A 372 1.85 13.39 21.91
N ALA A 373 2.10 12.46 20.98
CA ALA A 373 1.81 11.05 21.18
C ALA A 373 2.93 10.35 21.99
N PRO A 374 2.60 9.54 23.00
CA PRO A 374 3.59 8.74 23.72
C PRO A 374 4.03 7.55 22.85
N ILE A 375 5.09 7.73 22.06
CA ILE A 375 5.64 6.66 21.20
C ILE A 375 6.85 6.02 21.90
N ASP A 376 6.71 4.77 22.32
CA ASP A 376 7.83 3.97 22.80
C ASP A 376 8.56 3.30 21.62
N PHE A 377 9.59 3.97 21.11
CA PHE A 377 10.42 3.46 20.02
C PHE A 377 11.28 2.25 20.40
N ASN A 378 11.55 2.05 21.69
CA ASN A 378 12.40 0.97 22.20
C ASN A 378 11.58 -0.18 22.80
N GLY A 379 10.26 -0.01 22.88
CA GLY A 379 9.36 -0.97 23.48
C GLY A 379 9.43 -2.33 22.79
N PRO A 380 9.44 -3.43 23.57
CA PRO A 380 9.43 -4.76 23.01
C PRO A 380 8.08 -5.03 22.32
N TYR A 381 8.11 -5.90 21.31
CA TYR A 381 6.90 -6.59 20.89
C TYR A 381 6.34 -7.38 22.09
N PRO A 382 5.04 -7.30 22.45
CA PRO A 382 3.92 -6.71 21.71
C PRO A 382 3.31 -5.43 22.34
N ALA A 383 4.03 -4.68 23.17
CA ALA A 383 3.45 -3.75 24.18
C ALA A 383 2.52 -2.61 23.68
N HIS A 384 2.31 -2.45 22.38
CA HIS A 384 1.48 -1.39 21.78
C HIS A 384 0.93 -1.80 20.41
N LEU A 385 0.66 -3.09 20.20
CA LEU A 385 0.22 -3.61 18.90
C LEU A 385 -1.03 -2.90 18.35
N TRP A 386 -1.79 -2.16 19.15
CA TRP A 386 -3.02 -1.54 18.71
C TRP A 386 -3.31 -0.25 19.52
N PRO A 387 -3.13 0.94 18.94
CA PRO A 387 -3.32 2.23 19.62
C PRO A 387 -4.73 2.38 20.22
N ASN A 388 -5.71 1.69 19.64
CA ASN A 388 -7.12 1.70 20.02
C ASN A 388 -7.54 0.40 20.75
N GLY A 389 -6.58 -0.31 21.36
CA GLY A 389 -6.81 -1.66 21.90
C GLY A 389 -6.87 -2.71 20.80
N GLU A 390 -6.74 -4.00 21.16
CA GLU A 390 -6.78 -5.11 20.20
C GLU A 390 -8.00 -4.97 19.25
N PRO A 391 -7.86 -5.01 17.91
CA PRO A 391 -8.96 -4.81 16.95
C PRO A 391 -10.11 -5.78 17.18
N MET A 392 -9.80 -6.91 17.80
CA MET A 392 -10.73 -7.96 18.15
C MET A 392 -11.37 -7.75 19.54
N SER A 393 -10.87 -6.81 20.34
CA SER A 393 -11.42 -6.43 21.64
C SER A 393 -12.76 -5.70 21.48
N PRO A 394 -13.74 -5.99 22.35
CA PRO A 394 -15.00 -5.23 22.42
C PRO A 394 -14.83 -3.73 22.72
N ALA A 395 -13.69 -3.31 23.27
CA ALA A 395 -13.39 -1.90 23.57
C ALA A 395 -12.75 -1.14 22.39
N HIS A 396 -12.48 -1.82 21.27
CA HIS A 396 -11.83 -1.21 20.12
C HIS A 396 -12.80 -0.32 19.34
N THR A 397 -12.46 0.97 19.27
CA THR A 397 -13.16 1.91 18.41
C THR A 397 -12.91 1.55 16.95
N ARG A 398 -13.96 1.12 16.25
CA ARG A 398 -13.89 0.75 14.83
C ARG A 398 -13.66 1.98 13.97
N THR A 399 -12.65 1.92 13.12
CA THR A 399 -12.33 2.98 12.17
C THR A 399 -12.14 2.47 10.75
N PHE A 400 -12.46 3.30 9.75
CA PHE A 400 -12.24 3.02 8.33
C PHE A 400 -11.57 4.22 7.65
N ILE A 401 -10.82 4.00 6.58
CA ILE A 401 -10.21 5.11 5.83
C ILE A 401 -11.27 5.85 4.99
N HIS A 402 -11.46 7.16 5.22
CA HIS A 402 -12.25 8.03 4.32
C HIS A 402 -11.40 8.95 3.44
N ASP A 403 -10.16 9.22 3.86
CA ASP A 403 -9.14 9.90 3.08
C ASP A 403 -7.82 9.15 3.23
N HIS A 404 -7.44 8.43 2.18
CA HIS A 404 -6.29 7.53 2.21
C HIS A 404 -4.97 8.30 2.28
N ARG A 405 -4.83 9.45 1.60
CA ARG A 405 -3.57 10.21 1.63
C ARG A 405 -3.31 10.74 3.03
N THR A 406 -4.35 11.19 3.72
CA THR A 406 -4.23 11.68 5.10
C THR A 406 -4.02 10.52 6.09
N ALA A 407 -4.65 9.37 5.86
CA ALA A 407 -4.43 8.16 6.65
C ALA A 407 -2.99 7.59 6.53
N MET A 408 -2.30 7.83 5.40
CA MET A 408 -0.89 7.45 5.21
C MET A 408 0.08 8.29 6.07
N ASP A 409 -0.35 9.44 6.61
CA ASP A 409 0.55 10.40 7.24
C ASP A 409 0.91 10.01 8.69
N PRO A 410 2.19 9.67 9.00
CA PRO A 410 2.59 9.34 10.35
C PRO A 410 2.48 10.51 11.33
N CYS A 411 2.44 11.77 10.86
CA CYS A 411 2.23 12.92 11.74
C CYS A 411 0.80 12.99 12.29
N GLN A 412 -0.18 12.52 11.50
CA GLN A 412 -1.58 12.40 11.92
C GLN A 412 -1.89 11.04 12.56
N ASN A 413 -1.14 10.01 12.17
CA ASN A 413 -1.33 8.62 12.59
C ASN A 413 -0.01 8.03 13.13
N PRO A 414 0.46 8.47 14.32
CA PRO A 414 1.80 8.17 14.85
C PRO A 414 2.12 6.68 15.05
N HIS A 415 1.10 5.83 15.16
CA HIS A 415 1.29 4.39 15.25
C HIS A 415 2.01 3.79 14.05
N ILE A 416 1.89 4.42 12.87
CA ILE A 416 2.56 4.00 11.63
C ILE A 416 4.09 3.91 11.83
N LEU A 417 4.68 4.81 12.63
CA LEU A 417 6.12 4.83 12.93
C LEU A 417 6.61 3.54 13.61
N ARG A 418 5.70 2.76 14.20
CA ARG A 418 5.95 1.50 14.90
C ARG A 418 5.36 0.28 14.18
N HIS A 419 4.75 0.46 13.01
CA HIS A 419 4.02 -0.59 12.29
C HIS A 419 4.49 -0.83 10.86
N HIS A 420 5.31 0.08 10.31
CA HIS A 420 5.80 -0.05 8.95
C HIS A 420 7.34 -0.15 8.91
N GLY A 421 7.86 -1.10 8.14
CA GLY A 421 9.29 -1.41 8.10
C GLY A 421 10.20 -0.24 7.68
N GLN A 422 9.67 0.73 6.93
CA GLN A 422 10.35 2.00 6.61
C GLN A 422 10.79 2.77 7.86
N PHE A 423 9.97 2.78 8.91
CA PHE A 423 10.22 3.57 10.12
C PHE A 423 10.86 2.71 11.21
N VAL A 424 10.35 1.48 11.39
CA VAL A 424 10.80 0.54 12.42
C VAL A 424 12.31 0.27 12.34
N LYS A 425 12.88 0.20 11.13
CA LYS A 425 14.32 -0.08 10.93
C LYS A 425 15.25 1.01 11.48
N PHE A 426 14.74 2.21 11.73
CA PHE A 426 15.51 3.35 12.23
C PHE A 426 15.13 3.76 13.66
N GLY A 427 14.29 3.00 14.36
CA GLY A 427 13.86 3.33 15.73
C GLY A 427 13.21 4.72 15.79
N HIS A 428 13.81 5.64 16.57
CA HIS A 428 13.34 7.02 16.72
C HIS A 428 13.47 7.88 15.43
N GLY A 429 14.19 7.40 14.43
CA GLY A 429 14.41 8.05 13.15
C GLY A 429 15.86 8.44 12.93
N VAL A 430 16.14 8.96 11.74
CA VAL A 430 17.45 9.50 11.37
C VAL A 430 17.46 11.02 11.59
N ASP A 431 18.65 11.61 11.70
CA ASP A 431 18.75 13.07 11.73
C ASP A 431 18.15 13.67 10.44
N PRO A 432 17.24 14.65 10.56
CA PRO A 432 16.60 15.27 9.41
C PRO A 432 17.63 16.03 8.57
N ARG A 433 17.33 16.21 7.29
CA ARG A 433 18.18 17.02 6.42
C ARG A 433 18.18 18.48 6.89
N THR A 434 19.37 19.06 6.96
CA THR A 434 19.57 20.47 7.30
C THR A 434 19.48 21.40 6.08
N LEU A 435 19.35 20.81 4.89
CA LEU A 435 19.12 21.46 3.61
C LEU A 435 17.97 20.76 2.89
N LEU A 436 17.25 21.48 2.05
CA LEU A 436 16.28 20.92 1.12
C LEU A 436 16.99 20.63 -0.19
N ILE A 437 17.26 19.34 -0.45
CA ILE A 437 17.97 18.89 -1.65
C ILE A 437 16.91 18.41 -2.66
N PRO A 438 16.88 18.96 -3.89
CA PRO A 438 15.95 18.52 -4.93
C PRO A 438 16.37 17.14 -5.45
N ARG A 439 15.94 16.07 -4.76
CA ARG A 439 16.24 14.68 -5.11
C ARG A 439 14.98 13.95 -5.52
N PHE A 440 15.05 13.21 -6.62
CA PHE A 440 13.95 12.37 -7.09
C PHE A 440 14.04 10.98 -6.48
N SER A 441 12.92 10.45 -6.01
CA SER A 441 12.84 9.09 -5.43
C SER A 441 11.56 8.39 -5.88
N PHE A 442 11.59 7.06 -5.86
CA PHE A 442 10.46 6.24 -6.29
C PHE A 442 9.24 6.33 -5.38
N SER A 443 9.45 6.47 -4.07
CA SER A 443 8.36 6.45 -3.09
C SER A 443 8.68 7.25 -1.83
N PRO A 444 8.68 8.60 -1.91
CA PRO A 444 8.55 9.44 -0.73
C PRO A 444 7.34 9.03 0.12
N SER A 445 7.53 8.91 1.44
CA SER A 445 6.41 8.97 2.37
C SER A 445 6.06 10.44 2.66
N THR A 446 5.00 10.71 3.40
CA THR A 446 4.62 12.09 3.78
C THR A 446 5.66 12.81 4.64
N LEU A 447 6.63 12.10 5.23
CA LEU A 447 7.74 12.69 6.01
C LEU A 447 8.95 13.05 5.15
N HIS A 448 9.01 12.54 3.91
CA HIS A 448 10.15 12.69 3.03
C HIS A 448 9.77 13.58 1.85
N HIS A 449 10.47 14.69 1.65
CA HIS A 449 10.20 15.63 0.56
C HIS A 449 11.12 15.38 -0.64
N ASP A 450 11.27 14.11 -1.00
CA ASP A 450 11.78 13.72 -2.32
C ASP A 450 10.74 14.07 -3.41
N ILE A 451 11.22 14.32 -4.62
CA ILE A 451 10.38 14.62 -5.78
C ILE A 451 9.92 13.30 -6.41
N LEU A 452 8.60 13.09 -6.46
CA LEU A 452 8.01 11.88 -6.98
C LEU A 452 7.79 11.98 -8.50
N PHE A 453 8.31 10.99 -9.22
CA PHE A 453 8.14 10.84 -10.67
C PHE A 453 7.25 9.65 -11.02
N ALA A 454 6.73 9.62 -12.24
CA ALA A 454 5.93 8.50 -12.73
C ALA A 454 6.86 7.38 -13.22
N ASN A 455 7.19 6.45 -12.32
CA ASN A 455 8.12 5.35 -12.58
C ASN A 455 7.54 4.28 -13.52
N PRO A 456 8.20 3.96 -14.66
CA PRO A 456 7.73 2.93 -15.60
C PRO A 456 8.16 1.49 -15.27
N MET A 457 9.10 1.23 -14.34
CA MET A 457 9.71 -0.10 -14.16
C MET A 457 8.71 -1.24 -13.90
N ASN A 458 7.63 -0.96 -13.16
CA ASN A 458 6.60 -1.95 -12.82
C ASN A 458 5.32 -1.80 -13.65
N TRP A 459 5.39 -1.03 -14.74
CA TRP A 459 4.25 -0.84 -15.60
C TRP A 459 3.97 -2.11 -16.40
N VAL A 460 2.69 -2.50 -16.47
CA VAL A 460 2.23 -3.57 -17.35
C VAL A 460 1.15 -3.04 -18.27
N GLY A 461 1.20 -3.47 -19.53
CA GLY A 461 0.16 -3.24 -20.53
C GLY A 461 -0.93 -4.29 -20.42
N GLU A 462 -1.17 -5.02 -21.50
CA GLU A 462 -2.12 -6.13 -21.53
C GLU A 462 -1.64 -7.30 -20.67
N LEU A 463 -2.54 -7.85 -19.84
CA LEU A 463 -2.24 -9.02 -19.03
C LEU A 463 -2.22 -10.29 -19.90
N PRO A 464 -1.45 -11.33 -19.55
CA PRO A 464 -1.52 -12.60 -20.27
C PRO A 464 -2.93 -13.17 -20.30
N GLY A 465 -3.29 -13.83 -21.42
CA GLY A 465 -4.59 -14.47 -21.57
C GLY A 465 -4.91 -15.41 -20.39
N GLY A 466 -6.12 -15.29 -19.84
CA GLY A 466 -6.56 -16.06 -18.68
C GLY A 466 -6.12 -15.51 -17.32
N ALA A 467 -5.29 -14.46 -17.26
CA ALA A 467 -4.94 -13.79 -15.99
C ALA A 467 -6.04 -12.84 -15.47
N ASN A 468 -7.05 -12.53 -16.30
CA ASN A 468 -8.18 -11.70 -15.93
C ASN A 468 -9.52 -12.31 -16.38
N PRO A 469 -9.95 -13.45 -15.80
CA PRO A 469 -11.24 -14.06 -16.13
C PRO A 469 -12.42 -13.17 -15.71
N ALA A 470 -13.63 -13.49 -16.19
CA ALA A 470 -14.85 -12.80 -15.73
C ALA A 470 -15.03 -12.99 -14.21
N TRP A 471 -15.77 -12.08 -13.56
CA TRP A 471 -15.95 -12.11 -12.10
C TRP A 471 -16.53 -13.44 -11.60
N GLU A 472 -17.51 -13.97 -12.31
CA GLU A 472 -18.21 -15.22 -11.99
C GLU A 472 -17.33 -16.47 -12.21
N GLU A 473 -16.28 -16.35 -13.02
CA GLU A 473 -15.31 -17.43 -13.29
C GLU A 473 -14.18 -17.46 -12.24
N ARG A 474 -14.14 -16.48 -11.33
CA ARG A 474 -13.19 -16.46 -10.21
C ARG A 474 -13.68 -17.37 -9.10
N VAL A 475 -13.13 -18.57 -9.08
CA VAL A 475 -13.57 -19.66 -8.20
C VAL A 475 -13.09 -19.54 -6.75
N ASP A 476 -12.10 -18.70 -6.45
CA ASP A 476 -11.56 -18.57 -5.09
C ASP A 476 -11.99 -17.25 -4.45
N GLU A 477 -12.79 -17.37 -3.40
CA GLU A 477 -13.36 -16.24 -2.66
C GLU A 477 -12.57 -15.92 -1.38
N ARG A 478 -11.42 -16.55 -1.17
CA ARG A 478 -10.50 -16.20 -0.08
C ARG A 478 -9.77 -14.90 -0.39
N LEU A 479 -9.43 -14.15 0.66
CA LEU A 479 -8.54 -13.01 0.52
C LEU A 479 -7.12 -13.50 0.24
N HIS A 480 -6.62 -13.19 -0.95
CA HIS A 480 -5.33 -13.69 -1.41
C HIS A 480 -4.18 -12.73 -1.18
N TRP A 481 -3.07 -13.26 -0.66
CA TRP A 481 -1.76 -12.64 -0.75
C TRP A 481 -0.65 -13.69 -0.84
N ARG A 482 0.24 -13.52 -1.83
CA ARG A 482 1.49 -14.27 -1.98
C ARG A 482 2.62 -13.32 -2.34
N GLY A 483 3.67 -13.33 -1.55
CA GLY A 483 4.85 -12.50 -1.76
C GLY A 483 6.04 -12.94 -0.90
N ALA A 484 7.23 -12.43 -1.23
CA ALA A 484 8.40 -12.63 -0.37
C ALA A 484 8.30 -11.80 0.91
N ASN A 485 9.14 -12.10 1.90
CA ASN A 485 9.25 -11.34 3.14
C ASN A 485 10.03 -10.02 2.96
N THR A 486 9.90 -9.31 1.84
CA THR A 486 10.36 -7.91 1.78
C THR A 486 9.54 -7.04 2.74
N GLY A 487 9.94 -5.80 2.98
CA GLY A 487 9.30 -4.95 4.01
C GLY A 487 10.31 -4.30 4.93
N ILE A 488 11.36 -5.05 5.26
CA ILE A 488 12.43 -4.64 6.16
C ILE A 488 13.64 -5.58 5.96
N HIS A 489 14.80 -5.20 6.47
CA HIS A 489 15.92 -6.11 6.70
C HIS A 489 15.75 -6.79 8.08
N TYR A 490 16.03 -8.09 8.17
CA TYR A 490 15.82 -8.89 9.38
C TYR A 490 17.14 -9.24 10.04
N SER A 491 17.35 -8.73 11.26
CA SER A 491 18.45 -9.12 12.13
C SER A 491 18.04 -8.94 13.58
N LYS A 492 18.79 -9.53 14.52
CA LYS A 492 18.60 -9.35 15.97
C LYS A 492 18.73 -7.91 16.45
N ARG A 493 19.27 -7.01 15.61
CA ARG A 493 19.42 -5.58 15.92
C ARG A 493 18.20 -4.74 15.55
N ILE A 494 17.28 -5.28 14.76
CA ILE A 494 16.11 -4.58 14.23
C ILE A 494 14.86 -5.20 14.83
N LEU A 495 13.88 -4.38 15.21
CA LEU A 495 12.58 -4.83 15.71
C LEU A 495 11.65 -5.31 14.57
N TRP A 496 12.14 -6.19 13.71
CA TRP A 496 11.49 -6.56 12.45
C TRP A 496 10.12 -7.22 12.61
N ARG A 497 9.82 -7.81 13.78
CA ARG A 497 8.49 -8.35 14.12
C ARG A 497 7.39 -7.30 14.13
N LEU A 498 7.74 -6.03 14.22
CA LEU A 498 6.80 -4.92 14.13
C LEU A 498 6.46 -4.51 12.70
N SER A 499 7.16 -5.06 11.70
CA SER A 499 6.96 -4.70 10.29
C SER A 499 5.64 -5.24 9.73
N HIS A 500 5.05 -4.48 8.81
CA HIS A 500 3.71 -4.70 8.27
C HIS A 500 3.51 -6.08 7.62
N ARG A 501 4.50 -6.66 6.92
CA ARG A 501 4.33 -7.99 6.29
C ARG A 501 4.41 -9.14 7.27
N ILE A 502 5.25 -9.03 8.28
CA ILE A 502 5.31 -10.02 9.38
C ILE A 502 3.97 -10.00 10.11
N LYS A 503 3.52 -8.80 10.50
CA LYS A 503 2.23 -8.60 11.14
C LYS A 503 1.07 -9.13 10.30
N MET A 504 1.09 -8.93 8.98
CA MET A 504 0.03 -9.44 8.10
C MET A 504 -0.01 -10.98 8.08
N VAL A 505 1.14 -11.66 8.01
CA VAL A 505 1.16 -13.12 7.97
C VAL A 505 0.83 -13.71 9.34
N GLU A 506 1.32 -13.12 10.44
CA GLU A 506 0.91 -13.47 11.81
C GLU A 506 -0.59 -13.19 12.02
N TRP A 507 -1.08 -12.03 11.59
CA TRP A 507 -2.51 -11.65 11.64
C TRP A 507 -3.39 -12.70 10.96
N ALA A 508 -2.95 -13.26 9.83
CA ALA A 508 -3.68 -14.29 9.12
C ALA A 508 -3.66 -15.65 9.84
N ASN A 509 -2.55 -16.03 10.47
CA ASN A 509 -2.28 -17.42 10.88
C ASN A 509 -2.22 -17.66 12.41
N ASP A 510 -1.98 -16.63 13.22
CA ASP A 510 -1.81 -16.75 14.68
C ASP A 510 -3.13 -16.61 15.44
N HIS A 511 -3.11 -17.03 16.72
CA HIS A 511 -4.23 -16.90 17.66
C HIS A 511 -5.55 -17.46 17.11
N LEU A 512 -5.50 -18.58 16.38
CA LEU A 512 -6.69 -19.20 15.77
C LEU A 512 -7.82 -19.45 16.78
N TYR A 513 -7.51 -19.70 18.06
CA TYR A 513 -8.53 -19.94 19.08
C TYR A 513 -9.20 -18.66 19.63
N SER A 514 -8.87 -17.48 19.12
CA SER A 514 -9.49 -16.21 19.52
C SER A 514 -10.83 -15.96 18.82
N GLY A 515 -11.69 -15.17 19.47
CA GLY A 515 -12.92 -14.67 18.85
C GLY A 515 -12.63 -13.44 17.97
N LEU A 516 -13.16 -13.41 16.75
CA LEU A 516 -13.19 -12.24 15.88
C LEU A 516 -14.53 -11.53 16.02
N ARG A 517 -14.55 -10.25 16.36
CA ARG A 517 -15.75 -9.43 16.28
C ARG A 517 -15.84 -8.79 14.90
N ILE A 518 -16.84 -9.19 14.12
CA ILE A 518 -17.13 -8.74 12.75
C ILE A 518 -18.25 -7.71 12.76
N LEU A 519 -17.98 -6.54 12.23
CA LEU A 519 -18.94 -5.44 12.16
C LEU A 519 -20.05 -5.72 11.12
N GLY A 520 -21.31 -5.57 11.52
CA GLY A 520 -22.45 -5.46 10.61
C GLY A 520 -22.61 -6.60 9.58
N LEU A 521 -22.23 -7.84 9.91
CA LEU A 521 -22.36 -8.98 9.00
C LEU A 521 -23.81 -9.11 8.50
N GLY A 522 -24.01 -8.93 7.19
CA GLY A 522 -25.33 -8.96 6.55
C GLY A 522 -26.18 -7.69 6.68
N ALA A 523 -25.65 -6.62 7.28
CA ALA A 523 -26.37 -5.35 7.43
C ALA A 523 -26.62 -4.73 6.05
N LYS A 524 -27.90 -4.52 5.72
CA LYS A 524 -28.28 -3.90 4.45
C LYS A 524 -28.18 -2.38 4.55
N ARG A 525 -28.15 -1.74 3.39
CA ARG A 525 -28.22 -0.28 3.29
C ARG A 525 -29.45 0.24 4.04
N GLY A 526 -29.25 1.22 4.92
CA GLY A 526 -30.32 1.79 5.75
C GLY A 526 -30.64 1.01 7.04
N GLU A 527 -29.99 -0.12 7.31
CA GLU A 527 -30.08 -0.84 8.58
C GLU A 527 -28.96 -0.42 9.54
N ARG A 528 -29.17 -0.59 10.84
CA ARG A 528 -28.12 -0.32 11.85
C ARG A 528 -27.00 -1.33 11.73
N VAL A 529 -25.76 -0.86 11.83
CA VAL A 529 -24.56 -1.70 11.78
C VAL A 529 -24.35 -2.50 13.07
N GLY A 530 -24.76 -1.94 14.21
CA GLY A 530 -24.66 -2.58 15.52
C GLY A 530 -23.22 -2.75 16.04
N GLU A 531 -23.09 -3.47 17.15
CA GLU A 531 -21.82 -3.70 17.88
C GLU A 531 -20.97 -4.86 17.30
N GLY A 532 -21.42 -5.44 16.19
CA GLY A 532 -20.79 -6.59 15.54
C GLY A 532 -21.04 -7.94 16.21
N THR A 533 -20.72 -9.00 15.46
CA THR A 533 -20.96 -10.41 15.80
C THR A 533 -19.63 -11.11 16.06
N VAL A 534 -19.55 -11.91 17.12
CA VAL A 534 -18.33 -12.67 17.44
C VAL A 534 -18.34 -14.03 16.74
N VAL A 535 -17.24 -14.36 16.06
CA VAL A 535 -17.02 -15.61 15.32
C VAL A 535 -15.69 -16.25 15.70
N GLU A 536 -15.53 -17.55 15.49
CA GLU A 536 -14.29 -18.26 15.82
C GLU A 536 -13.24 -18.11 14.71
N LYS A 537 -12.09 -17.47 15.02
CA LYS A 537 -10.99 -17.28 14.06
C LYS A 537 -10.50 -18.61 13.48
N ALA A 538 -10.48 -19.68 14.27
CA ALA A 538 -10.02 -21.01 13.88
C ALA A 538 -10.84 -21.62 12.74
N ARG A 539 -12.12 -21.24 12.63
CA ARG A 539 -12.98 -21.66 11.52
C ARG A 539 -12.89 -20.70 10.35
N TRP A 540 -12.83 -19.39 10.63
CA TRP A 540 -12.87 -18.34 9.61
C TRP A 540 -11.56 -18.19 8.87
N ALA A 541 -10.43 -18.02 9.57
CA ALA A 541 -9.15 -17.71 8.94
C ALA A 541 -8.71 -18.76 7.89
N PRO A 542 -8.70 -20.08 8.17
CA PRO A 542 -8.29 -21.07 7.16
C PRO A 542 -9.23 -21.15 5.95
N ALA A 543 -10.53 -20.88 6.14
CA ALA A 543 -11.55 -20.95 5.09
C ALA A 543 -11.67 -19.65 4.27
N MET A 544 -11.22 -18.52 4.83
CA MET A 544 -11.43 -17.20 4.26
C MET A 544 -10.15 -16.51 3.79
N LEU A 545 -8.98 -16.93 4.27
CA LEU A 545 -7.70 -16.30 3.95
C LEU A 545 -6.80 -17.25 3.18
N ASP A 546 -6.10 -16.70 2.20
CA ASP A 546 -4.99 -17.35 1.52
C ASP A 546 -3.77 -16.44 1.55
N ILE A 547 -3.18 -16.26 2.75
CA ILE A 547 -2.08 -15.33 3.01
C ILE A 547 -0.88 -16.09 3.54
N ALA A 548 0.24 -16.03 2.82
CA ALA A 548 1.49 -16.68 3.22
C ALA A 548 2.68 -16.08 2.48
N PHE A 549 3.86 -16.18 3.09
CA PHE A 549 5.10 -15.93 2.38
C PHE A 549 5.32 -16.97 1.27
N ALA A 550 5.97 -16.54 0.19
CA ALA A 550 6.24 -17.36 -0.97
C ALA A 550 7.75 -17.48 -1.26
N GLY A 551 8.18 -18.68 -1.63
CA GLY A 551 9.58 -18.98 -1.94
C GLY A 551 10.38 -19.32 -0.68
N GLN A 552 11.41 -18.54 -0.38
CA GLN A 552 12.31 -18.76 0.76
C GLN A 552 12.56 -17.44 1.48
N ALA A 553 13.01 -17.51 2.74
CA ALA A 553 13.43 -16.35 3.51
C ALA A 553 14.55 -15.58 2.78
N ILE A 554 14.35 -14.27 2.62
CA ILE A 554 15.32 -13.32 2.05
C ILE A 554 15.47 -12.10 2.97
N ASN A 555 16.42 -11.21 2.64
CA ASN A 555 16.69 -9.96 3.37
C ASN A 555 17.00 -10.15 4.87
N CYS A 556 17.50 -11.31 5.28
CA CYS A 556 17.79 -11.64 6.67
C CYS A 556 19.28 -11.93 6.89
N GLU A 557 19.75 -11.78 8.13
CA GLU A 557 21.11 -12.14 8.54
C GLU A 557 21.16 -13.64 8.88
N GLU A 558 22.05 -14.40 8.25
CA GLU A 558 22.25 -15.83 8.54
C GLU A 558 23.10 -16.00 9.81
N GLN A 559 24.09 -15.12 9.98
CA GLN A 559 25.16 -15.19 10.97
C GLN A 559 24.62 -15.06 12.39
N ASP A 560 23.53 -14.33 12.58
CA ASP A 560 22.89 -14.16 13.89
C ASP A 560 21.73 -15.14 14.13
N GLY A 561 21.42 -16.00 13.15
CA GLY A 561 20.34 -16.98 13.20
C GLY A 561 18.96 -16.47 12.80
N THR A 562 18.79 -15.19 12.45
CA THR A 562 17.48 -14.61 12.11
C THR A 562 16.86 -15.26 10.88
N CYS A 563 17.65 -15.61 9.86
CA CYS A 563 17.13 -16.35 8.71
C CYS A 563 16.60 -17.74 9.07
N ALA A 564 17.26 -18.46 9.98
CA ALA A 564 16.80 -19.77 10.45
C ALA A 564 15.47 -19.62 11.22
N GLU A 565 15.39 -18.63 12.10
CA GLU A 565 14.16 -18.29 12.83
C GLU A 565 12.98 -18.02 11.89
N LEU A 566 13.16 -17.20 10.84
CA LEU A 566 12.11 -16.94 9.85
C LEU A 566 11.65 -18.19 9.09
N ARG A 567 12.56 -19.13 8.80
CA ARG A 567 12.22 -20.40 8.14
C ARG A 567 11.38 -21.29 9.04
N GLU A 568 11.65 -21.28 10.34
CA GLU A 568 10.92 -22.07 11.33
C GLU A 568 9.57 -21.46 11.71
N MET A 569 9.49 -20.12 11.77
CA MET A 569 8.28 -19.41 12.18
C MET A 569 7.13 -19.49 11.17
N PHE A 570 7.42 -19.54 9.87
CA PHE A 570 6.40 -19.38 8.83
C PHE A 570 6.31 -20.57 7.89
N GLU A 571 5.09 -20.86 7.41
CA GLU A 571 4.88 -21.74 6.27
C GLU A 571 5.20 -21.01 4.96
N TRP A 572 6.27 -21.45 4.27
CA TRP A 572 6.69 -20.88 2.99
C TRP A 572 6.03 -21.63 1.82
N LYS A 573 5.10 -20.96 1.14
CA LYS A 573 4.34 -21.54 0.02
C LYS A 573 5.01 -21.30 -1.33
N LYS A 574 4.55 -22.00 -2.36
CA LYS A 574 5.01 -21.76 -3.73
C LYS A 574 4.53 -20.39 -4.22
N ARG A 575 5.33 -19.78 -5.11
CA ARG A 575 4.90 -18.59 -5.85
C ARG A 575 3.71 -18.94 -6.73
N VAL A 576 2.77 -18.00 -6.86
CA VAL A 576 1.57 -18.14 -7.70
C VAL A 576 1.79 -17.35 -8.98
N ASN A 577 1.53 -17.97 -10.14
CA ASN A 577 1.64 -17.31 -11.44
C ASN A 577 0.43 -16.39 -11.69
N PHE A 578 0.46 -15.60 -12.77
CA PHE A 578 -0.59 -14.60 -13.02
C PHE A 578 -1.97 -15.21 -13.32
N ILE A 579 -2.03 -16.37 -13.98
CA ILE A 579 -3.30 -17.03 -14.30
C ILE A 579 -3.95 -17.55 -13.02
N ASP A 580 -3.18 -18.22 -12.17
CA ASP A 580 -3.69 -18.74 -10.89
C ASP A 580 -4.03 -17.62 -9.90
N ALA A 581 -3.24 -16.54 -9.87
CA ALA A 581 -3.57 -15.35 -9.07
C ALA A 581 -4.86 -14.67 -9.56
N GLY A 582 -5.14 -14.74 -10.86
CA GLY A 582 -6.39 -14.27 -11.46
C GLY A 582 -7.63 -15.06 -11.03
N LYS A 583 -7.52 -16.21 -10.39
CA LYS A 583 -8.70 -16.98 -9.92
C LYS A 583 -9.34 -16.40 -8.66
N TYR A 584 -8.68 -15.47 -7.99
CA TYR A 584 -9.16 -14.88 -6.74
C TYR A 584 -10.02 -13.64 -6.97
N LYS A 585 -11.18 -13.58 -6.33
CA LYS A 585 -12.04 -12.38 -6.31
C LYS A 585 -11.42 -11.25 -5.50
N TYR A 586 -10.76 -11.57 -4.39
CA TYR A 586 -10.29 -10.61 -3.39
C TYR A 586 -8.78 -10.71 -3.23
N VAL A 587 -8.06 -9.58 -3.38
CA VAL A 587 -6.60 -9.57 -3.33
C VAL A 587 -6.11 -8.44 -2.44
N LEU A 588 -5.20 -8.75 -1.52
CA LEU A 588 -4.51 -7.76 -0.69
C LEU A 588 -3.26 -7.24 -1.41
N ASP A 589 -3.14 -5.92 -1.47
CA ASP A 589 -1.94 -5.18 -1.81
C ASP A 589 -1.38 -4.51 -0.57
N ILE A 590 -0.12 -4.82 -0.26
CA ILE A 590 0.59 -4.23 0.87
C ILE A 590 2.02 -3.90 0.45
N ASP A 591 2.53 -2.81 1.02
CA ASP A 591 3.89 -2.31 0.81
C ASP A 591 4.96 -3.39 0.96
N GLY A 592 6.10 -3.18 0.28
CA GLY A 592 7.32 -3.96 0.44
C GLY A 592 8.36 -3.16 1.23
N ASN A 593 9.62 -3.22 0.80
CA ASN A 593 10.65 -2.35 1.36
C ASN A 593 10.25 -0.87 1.26
N ALA A 594 9.56 -0.54 0.16
CA ALA A 594 8.83 0.70 -0.01
C ALA A 594 7.44 0.44 -0.62
N TRP A 595 7.00 1.17 -1.65
CA TRP A 595 5.69 0.93 -2.29
C TRP A 595 5.53 -0.50 -2.83
N SER A 596 4.29 -0.94 -3.04
CA SER A 596 4.03 -2.20 -3.72
C SER A 596 4.17 -2.07 -5.24
N ALA A 597 5.29 -2.58 -5.76
CA ALA A 597 5.52 -2.78 -7.19
C ALA A 597 4.45 -3.64 -7.90
N ARG A 598 3.60 -4.37 -7.17
CA ARG A 598 2.57 -5.24 -7.74
C ARG A 598 1.29 -4.48 -8.12
N PHE A 599 1.07 -3.30 -7.54
CA PHE A 599 -0.23 -2.64 -7.56
C PHE A 599 -0.76 -2.44 -8.98
N LYS A 600 0.06 -1.93 -9.91
CA LYS A 600 -0.32 -1.76 -11.32
C LYS A 600 -0.87 -3.05 -11.93
N ARG A 601 -0.18 -4.18 -11.76
CA ARG A 601 -0.65 -5.47 -12.30
C ARG A 601 -1.95 -5.91 -11.63
N LEU A 602 -2.05 -5.77 -10.31
CA LEU A 602 -3.21 -6.21 -9.54
C LEU A 602 -4.46 -5.41 -9.92
N ILE A 603 -4.37 -4.08 -9.95
CA ILE A 603 -5.52 -3.23 -10.29
C ILE A 603 -5.90 -3.30 -11.78
N THR A 604 -5.02 -3.78 -12.67
CA THR A 604 -5.41 -4.10 -14.05
C THR A 604 -6.34 -5.32 -14.13
N THR A 605 -6.33 -6.21 -13.13
CA THR A 605 -7.35 -7.27 -13.05
C THR A 605 -8.68 -6.71 -12.54
N SER A 606 -9.78 -7.42 -12.80
CA SER A 606 -11.10 -7.10 -12.25
C SER A 606 -11.33 -7.71 -10.86
N SER A 607 -10.27 -8.13 -10.16
CA SER A 607 -10.36 -8.52 -8.73
C SER A 607 -10.57 -7.28 -7.86
N CYS A 608 -11.26 -7.43 -6.73
CA CYS A 608 -11.39 -6.39 -5.72
C CYS A 608 -10.08 -6.28 -4.92
N ILE A 609 -9.37 -5.15 -5.10
CA ILE A 609 -8.06 -4.92 -4.50
C ILE A 609 -8.21 -4.15 -3.18
N PHE A 610 -7.72 -4.75 -2.10
CA PHE A 610 -7.56 -4.10 -0.79
C PHE A 610 -6.15 -3.54 -0.72
N LYS A 611 -5.96 -2.22 -0.59
CA LYS A 611 -4.63 -1.59 -0.58
C LYS A 611 -4.30 -1.01 0.79
N ALA A 612 -3.24 -1.52 1.41
CA ALA A 612 -2.63 -1.00 2.63
C ALA A 612 -1.25 -0.41 2.31
N THR A 613 -1.11 0.91 2.41
CA THR A 613 0.16 1.59 2.08
C THR A 613 0.41 2.81 2.97
N VAL A 614 1.67 3.22 3.08
CA VAL A 614 2.10 4.51 3.65
C VAL A 614 2.74 5.44 2.61
N TYR A 615 2.74 5.03 1.35
CA TYR A 615 3.39 5.75 0.26
C TYR A 615 2.36 6.36 -0.69
N PRO A 616 2.23 7.70 -0.72
CA PRO A 616 1.64 8.37 -1.85
C PRO A 616 2.46 8.08 -3.11
N GLU A 617 1.80 7.52 -4.12
CA GLU A 617 2.37 7.28 -5.45
C GLU A 617 1.94 8.37 -6.44
N TRP A 618 2.57 8.46 -7.61
CA TRP A 618 2.37 9.55 -8.58
C TRP A 618 0.90 9.69 -9.04
N PHE A 619 0.15 8.58 -9.01
CA PHE A 619 -1.26 8.53 -9.40
C PHE A 619 -2.23 8.84 -8.26
N THR A 620 -1.76 9.14 -7.04
CA THR A 620 -2.61 9.26 -5.84
C THR A 620 -3.75 10.26 -6.01
N ASP A 621 -3.52 11.41 -6.65
CA ASP A 621 -4.57 12.40 -6.92
C ASP A 621 -5.49 11.99 -8.09
N ARG A 622 -5.08 11.00 -8.90
CA ARG A 622 -5.77 10.56 -10.12
C ARG A 622 -6.63 9.32 -9.91
N ILE A 623 -6.45 8.61 -8.80
CA ILE A 623 -7.25 7.45 -8.38
C ILE A 623 -8.24 7.85 -7.27
N GLN A 624 -9.32 7.08 -7.09
CA GLN A 624 -10.32 7.31 -6.04
C GLN A 624 -10.49 6.04 -5.19
N PRO A 625 -10.10 6.07 -3.89
CA PRO A 625 -10.43 5.00 -2.94
C PRO A 625 -11.95 4.79 -2.84
N TRP A 626 -12.38 3.56 -2.57
CA TRP A 626 -13.78 3.10 -2.58
C TRP A 626 -14.49 3.12 -3.94
N VAL A 627 -13.84 3.60 -5.01
CA VAL A 627 -14.33 3.49 -6.38
C VAL A 627 -13.47 2.52 -7.19
N HIS A 628 -12.14 2.65 -7.12
CA HIS A 628 -11.21 1.82 -7.92
C HIS A 628 -10.50 0.73 -7.10
N TYR A 629 -10.47 0.88 -5.77
CA TYR A 629 -9.91 -0.09 -4.84
C TYR A 629 -10.43 0.20 -3.43
N VAL A 630 -10.24 -0.75 -2.52
CA VAL A 630 -10.64 -0.66 -1.13
C VAL A 630 -9.42 -0.26 -0.28
N PRO A 631 -9.35 0.96 0.31
CA PRO A 631 -8.25 1.33 1.19
C PRO A 631 -8.36 0.61 2.54
N VAL A 632 -7.24 0.16 3.09
CA VAL A 632 -7.15 -0.58 4.37
C VAL A 632 -6.01 0.01 5.19
N GLN A 633 -6.19 0.12 6.50
CA GLN A 633 -5.16 0.63 7.41
C GLN A 633 -3.92 -0.29 7.40
N ILE A 634 -2.72 0.29 7.55
CA ILE A 634 -1.46 -0.47 7.47
C ILE A 634 -1.29 -1.47 8.62
N ASP A 635 -2.00 -1.28 9.73
CA ASP A 635 -2.08 -2.22 10.83
C ASP A 635 -3.14 -3.33 10.63
N LEU A 636 -3.91 -3.26 9.54
CA LEU A 636 -4.98 -4.20 9.15
C LEU A 636 -6.17 -4.24 10.11
N SER A 637 -6.32 -3.22 10.98
CA SER A 637 -7.39 -3.16 11.99
C SER A 637 -8.80 -3.17 11.39
N ASP A 638 -8.97 -2.64 10.17
CA ASP A 638 -10.24 -2.59 9.43
C ASP A 638 -10.39 -3.68 8.36
N LEU A 639 -9.39 -4.55 8.18
CA LEU A 639 -9.39 -5.52 7.08
C LEU A 639 -10.46 -6.60 7.23
N TRP A 640 -10.65 -7.16 8.43
CA TRP A 640 -11.68 -8.19 8.66
C TRP A 640 -13.09 -7.65 8.37
N ASP A 641 -13.42 -6.48 8.92
CA ASP A 641 -14.73 -5.86 8.73
C ASP A 641 -14.96 -5.50 7.27
N THR A 642 -13.93 -4.97 6.59
CA THR A 642 -14.03 -4.61 5.18
C THR A 642 -14.16 -5.84 4.28
N PHE A 643 -13.35 -6.88 4.50
CA PHE A 643 -13.39 -8.08 3.69
C PHE A 643 -14.71 -8.84 3.85
N THR A 644 -15.20 -8.98 5.08
CA THR A 644 -16.46 -9.69 5.37
C THR A 644 -17.69 -8.93 4.89
N PHE A 645 -17.66 -7.59 4.85
CA PHE A 645 -18.70 -6.81 4.17
C PHE A 645 -18.83 -7.23 2.70
N PHE A 646 -17.73 -7.35 1.98
CA PHE A 646 -17.76 -7.70 0.56
C PHE A 646 -18.05 -9.18 0.32
N ARG A 647 -17.27 -10.08 0.95
CA ARG A 647 -17.35 -11.53 0.72
C ARG A 647 -18.52 -12.19 1.45
N GLY A 648 -18.96 -11.65 2.58
CA GLY A 648 -19.94 -12.30 3.45
C GLY A 648 -19.32 -13.27 4.46
N ASP A 649 -20.13 -14.22 4.90
CA ASP A 649 -19.75 -15.24 5.88
C ASP A 649 -19.00 -16.44 5.25
N LEU A 650 -18.86 -17.52 6.00
CA LEU A 650 -18.16 -18.74 5.55
C LEU A 650 -18.73 -19.32 4.25
N ASN A 651 -20.05 -19.20 4.04
CA ASN A 651 -20.74 -19.71 2.85
C ASN A 651 -20.74 -18.71 1.69
N GLY A 652 -20.24 -17.48 1.91
CA GLY A 652 -20.41 -16.37 0.99
C GLY A 652 -21.79 -15.71 1.09
N ASP A 653 -22.62 -16.14 2.05
CA ASP A 653 -23.92 -15.52 2.31
C ASP A 653 -23.70 -14.19 3.04
N HIS A 654 -24.72 -13.32 3.01
CA HIS A 654 -24.70 -12.03 3.72
C HIS A 654 -23.61 -11.03 3.24
N GLY A 655 -22.94 -11.31 2.12
CA GLY A 655 -21.95 -10.43 1.50
C GLY A 655 -22.55 -9.43 0.51
N HIS A 656 -21.66 -8.58 -0.02
CA HIS A 656 -21.94 -7.59 -1.05
C HIS A 656 -21.05 -7.81 -2.28
N ASP A 657 -21.06 -9.03 -2.82
CA ASP A 657 -20.21 -9.47 -3.94
C ASP A 657 -20.33 -8.55 -5.16
N GLU A 658 -21.54 -8.07 -5.46
CA GLU A 658 -21.78 -7.11 -6.56
C GLU A 658 -21.08 -5.75 -6.35
N LEU A 659 -20.96 -5.27 -5.10
CA LEU A 659 -20.21 -4.05 -4.81
C LEU A 659 -18.70 -4.28 -4.97
N ALA A 660 -18.21 -5.46 -4.59
CA ALA A 660 -16.81 -5.84 -4.80
C ALA A 660 -16.47 -5.95 -6.29
N LYS A 661 -17.35 -6.58 -7.06
CA LYS A 661 -17.27 -6.66 -8.52
C LYS A 661 -17.21 -5.26 -9.14
N LYS A 662 -18.13 -4.38 -8.75
CA LYS A 662 -18.17 -2.99 -9.24
C LYS A 662 -16.85 -2.26 -9.00
N ILE A 663 -16.28 -2.37 -7.80
CA ILE A 663 -14.99 -1.74 -7.47
C ILE A 663 -13.83 -2.37 -8.28
N GLY A 664 -13.78 -3.69 -8.37
CA GLY A 664 -12.74 -4.40 -9.13
C GLY A 664 -12.76 -4.06 -10.61
N GLU A 665 -13.94 -4.07 -11.25
CA GLU A 665 -14.11 -3.68 -12.64
C GLU A 665 -13.75 -2.21 -12.88
N ALA A 666 -14.19 -1.31 -12.00
CA ALA A 666 -13.85 0.11 -12.08
C ALA A 666 -12.33 0.35 -11.92
N GLY A 667 -11.66 -0.42 -11.04
CA GLY A 667 -10.21 -0.43 -10.90
C GLY A 667 -9.49 -0.86 -12.18
N SER A 668 -9.95 -1.95 -12.79
CA SER A 668 -9.42 -2.45 -14.06
C SER A 668 -9.55 -1.42 -15.19
N VAL A 669 -10.74 -0.83 -15.34
CA VAL A 669 -10.99 0.24 -16.31
C VAL A 669 -10.09 1.44 -16.04
N TRP A 670 -9.98 1.87 -14.79
CA TRP A 670 -9.12 2.98 -14.42
C TRP A 670 -7.65 2.71 -14.78
N SER A 671 -7.13 1.52 -14.46
CA SER A 671 -5.77 1.13 -14.79
C SER A 671 -5.48 1.21 -16.29
N GLN A 672 -6.43 0.78 -17.11
CA GLN A 672 -6.29 0.73 -18.57
C GLN A 672 -6.45 2.10 -19.24
N THR A 673 -7.07 3.08 -18.58
CA THR A 673 -7.43 4.37 -19.18
C THR A 673 -6.76 5.60 -18.55
N PHE A 674 -6.27 5.49 -17.31
CA PHE A 674 -5.61 6.58 -16.56
C PHE A 674 -4.15 6.24 -16.21
N TRP A 675 -3.70 5.00 -16.38
CA TRP A 675 -2.32 4.57 -16.11
C TRP A 675 -1.72 3.88 -17.34
N ARG A 676 -1.80 4.53 -18.50
CA ARG A 676 -1.14 4.11 -19.75
C ARG A 676 0.28 4.67 -19.83
N GLN A 677 1.04 4.26 -20.84
CA GLN A 677 2.36 4.87 -21.10
C GLN A 677 2.21 6.37 -21.40
N GLU A 678 1.15 6.77 -22.10
CA GLU A 678 0.83 8.16 -22.38
C GLU A 678 0.59 8.98 -21.11
N ASP A 679 -0.01 8.37 -20.09
CA ASP A 679 -0.20 9.03 -18.78
C ASP A 679 1.12 9.19 -18.02
N LEU A 680 2.03 8.20 -18.11
CA LEU A 680 3.39 8.30 -17.55
C LEU A 680 4.19 9.41 -18.25
N ILE A 681 4.12 9.47 -19.58
CA ILE A 681 4.76 10.52 -20.39
C ILE A 681 4.19 11.88 -20.02
N ALA A 682 2.86 12.04 -19.97
CA ALA A 682 2.24 13.32 -19.63
C ALA A 682 2.63 13.81 -18.24
N TYR A 683 2.77 12.91 -17.26
CA TYR A 683 3.22 13.26 -15.91
C TYR A 683 4.69 13.66 -15.86
N ASN A 684 5.58 12.85 -16.43
CA ASN A 684 7.01 13.17 -16.42
C ASN A 684 7.33 14.40 -17.29
N PHE A 685 6.65 14.56 -18.42
CA PHE A 685 6.75 15.77 -19.24
C PHE A 685 6.38 17.00 -18.41
N ARG A 686 5.22 16.97 -17.74
CA ARG A 686 4.80 18.10 -16.91
C ARG A 686 5.75 18.36 -15.74
N LEU A 687 6.17 17.30 -15.05
CA LEU A 687 7.10 17.38 -13.93
C LEU A 687 8.41 18.06 -14.33
N LEU A 688 8.98 17.68 -15.47
CA LEU A 688 10.25 18.24 -15.93
C LEU A 688 10.14 19.68 -16.41
N LEU A 689 9.00 20.09 -16.99
CA LEU A 689 8.73 21.51 -17.28
C LEU A 689 8.71 22.35 -15.99
N GLU A 690 8.00 21.89 -14.96
CA GLU A 690 7.92 22.58 -13.68
C GLU A 690 9.26 22.58 -12.94
N TYR A 691 9.97 21.46 -12.96
CA TYR A 691 11.26 21.31 -12.31
C TYR A 691 12.33 22.22 -12.94
N ALA A 692 12.45 22.22 -14.28
CA ALA A 692 13.37 23.09 -14.99
C ALA A 692 13.13 24.57 -14.64
N ARG A 693 11.86 24.97 -14.55
CA ARG A 693 11.44 26.31 -14.15
C ARG A 693 11.80 26.63 -12.70
N VAL A 694 11.56 25.72 -11.75
CA VAL A 694 11.92 25.92 -10.33
C VAL A 694 13.43 26.14 -10.15
N MET A 695 14.23 25.39 -10.90
CA MET A 695 15.69 25.45 -10.84
C MET A 695 16.28 26.65 -11.60
N SER A 696 15.50 27.34 -12.43
CA SER A 696 15.98 28.51 -13.20
C SER A 696 16.24 29.72 -12.31
N THR A 697 17.33 30.44 -12.58
CA THR A 697 17.59 31.76 -11.98
C THR A 697 16.73 32.87 -12.59
N ASP A 698 16.19 32.63 -13.79
CA ASP A 698 15.19 33.46 -14.45
C ASP A 698 13.90 32.64 -14.59
N ARG A 699 13.09 32.63 -13.53
CA ARG A 699 11.82 31.88 -13.47
C ARG A 699 10.72 32.55 -14.28
N ASP A 700 10.85 33.84 -14.55
CA ASP A 700 9.87 34.63 -15.29
C ASP A 700 9.92 34.32 -16.79
N SER A 701 11.11 34.20 -17.39
CA SER A 701 11.23 33.74 -18.79
C SER A 701 10.79 32.29 -18.99
N MET A 702 10.76 31.50 -17.91
CA MET A 702 10.30 30.11 -17.88
C MET A 702 8.79 29.98 -17.63
N THR A 703 8.04 31.08 -17.74
CA THR A 703 6.59 31.11 -17.51
C THR A 703 5.81 31.22 -18.82
N PHE A 704 4.86 30.33 -19.04
CA PHE A 704 3.94 30.39 -20.17
C PHE A 704 2.92 31.52 -20.00
N SER A 705 2.62 32.22 -21.10
CA SER A 705 1.52 33.16 -21.22
C SER A 705 0.73 32.82 -22.48
N LEU A 706 -0.59 32.83 -22.35
CA LEU A 706 -1.56 32.49 -23.39
C LEU A 706 -1.53 33.49 -24.55
#